data_AF-A0A1N7BKG1-F1
#
_entry.id   AF-A0A1N7BKG1-F1
#
_cell.length_a   1.000
_cell.length_b   1.000
_cell.length_c   1.000
_cell.angle_alpha   90.00
_cell.angle_beta   90.00
_cell.angle_gamma   90.00
#
_symmetry.space_group_name_H-M   'P 1'
#
loop_
_entity.id
_entity.type
_entity.pdbx_description
1 polymer ?
#
loop_
_entity_poly.entity_id
_entity_poly.type
_entity_poly.pdbx_seq_one_letter_code
_entity_poly.pdbx_strand_id
1 'polypeptide(L)'
;MFGRKATRPARTALAVIVPGAVVALVGGIGPAYAGDPGEDAKARTTPAYQLAKGEQCGLRPSAGKSAKDEHLSCLGVEAKLDRTPAVGETATLRVAVRAARKIGPSEISVALPAELEWVQAPAELGVQKRSSVQPERAGAISVARTTRTLRAGDSVAFSGVVRAVKAGQVQIQARATAPYGKDVQAGQDDVFLTIAGKSGASRLGHPVPAGDNATMRVPTTERAPRPSGQTPKSVGAQNVTGPAQAEARAKGLKVIGPQAPCDTRVAGNWSFQDQNGTWHNQMNMQVQVWDDDVFGDSLLATGVTDGAGNYNICFDSKVEGFPDSGNADIYVRFLTSNSLWQVQRGGNPLTFQTGTTNDVPTGSTLNLGSLTAGDGALQRGLHAYDSANDAWLWVPKPNNLCWDQDDASCRQVVINWAPDSTDGTYYDLGGNQVHLAADDPNAPTTVVHEIGHAVMDDLYNDSFPAAPNCNPHSVTGASSAGCAWTEGWAEWFPATVYNDPFFRWPNGASLNLENASWGNGWGEGDTTEGRVAAALIDITDSANEATWDRYGEGPWNIWTTSRLHNSTTFANFWSHRTADGFNVADSGALASLYQNTIDYQFRDPLGNYAPLVRPTPTPPHNFGYSTSWNYWSVVALKPNSGDLDLQLYDDRAQGAYLSGSAAGGTTIDFVAVDSNRRALGDYYPRVTNWSGGGGYRVELAQGGAVLSVGSSTISMGTNNVVTVRDTYLTAGVPVTLSVAATNAGQDAELFLMGSDANSATWIRPRSGAVASATAGGAGATETITFTPTVSGWYGVVVINKAGSGNYTLSRA
;
A
#
# COMPACT_ATOMS: atom_id res chain seq x y z
N MET A 1 -27.45 31.93 -44.61
CA MET A 1 -27.89 33.18 -45.26
C MET A 1 -28.71 34.00 -44.26
N PHE A 2 -28.29 35.25 -44.00
CA PHE A 2 -29.02 36.43 -43.46
C PHE A 2 -30.08 36.24 -42.34
N GLY A 3 -30.10 36.93 -41.20
CA GLY A 3 -29.27 38.01 -40.63
C GLY A 3 -29.98 38.76 -39.49
N ARG A 4 -29.18 39.41 -38.61
CA ARG A 4 -29.35 40.68 -37.83
C ARG A 4 -30.64 40.89 -36.99
N LYS A 5 -30.66 41.43 -35.76
CA LYS A 5 -30.05 42.65 -35.17
C LYS A 5 -30.07 42.51 -33.63
N ALA A 6 -28.99 42.73 -32.88
CA ALA A 6 -28.44 44.00 -32.36
C ALA A 6 -29.26 44.70 -31.25
N THR A 7 -28.69 44.80 -30.04
CA THR A 7 -28.56 46.04 -29.24
C THR A 7 -27.62 45.83 -28.03
N ARG A 8 -26.58 46.67 -27.95
CA ARG A 8 -25.77 47.03 -26.76
C ARG A 8 -26.31 48.39 -26.25
N PRO A 9 -25.82 49.02 -25.14
CA PRO A 9 -25.00 48.55 -24.01
C PRO A 9 -25.51 49.03 -22.62
N ALA A 10 -24.98 48.52 -21.51
CA ALA A 10 -24.83 49.31 -20.28
C ALA A 10 -23.66 48.80 -19.43
N ARG A 11 -22.94 49.77 -18.87
CA ARG A 11 -21.68 49.68 -18.12
C ARG A 11 -21.86 48.94 -16.79
N THR A 12 -20.86 48.14 -16.40
CA THR A 12 -20.63 47.82 -14.99
C THR A 12 -19.14 47.85 -14.69
N ALA A 13 -18.83 48.45 -13.56
CA ALA A 13 -17.53 48.91 -13.10
C ALA A 13 -16.50 47.78 -12.92
N LEU A 14 -15.25 48.14 -13.20
CA LEU A 14 -14.06 47.47 -12.72
C LEU A 14 -14.07 47.50 -11.17
N ALA A 15 -14.20 46.34 -10.54
CA ALA A 15 -13.78 46.12 -9.16
C ALA A 15 -12.54 45.24 -9.19
N VAL A 16 -11.42 45.84 -8.78
CA VAL A 16 -10.13 45.20 -8.57
C VAL A 16 -10.29 44.20 -7.43
N ILE A 17 -10.23 42.90 -7.72
CA ILE A 17 -10.19 41.84 -6.71
C ILE A 17 -8.71 41.54 -6.42
N VAL A 18 -8.30 41.92 -5.21
CA VAL A 18 -7.09 41.46 -4.54
C VAL A 18 -7.18 39.94 -4.37
N PRO A 19 -6.15 39.14 -4.70
CA PRO A 19 -6.18 37.70 -4.49
C PRO A 19 -6.09 37.41 -2.99
N GLY A 20 -7.26 37.22 -2.36
CA GLY A 20 -7.38 36.63 -1.03
C GLY A 20 -7.13 35.13 -1.12
N ALA A 21 -6.25 34.64 -0.26
CA ALA A 21 -5.96 33.23 -0.07
C ALA A 21 -7.25 32.41 0.09
N VAL A 22 -7.50 31.51 -0.86
CA VAL A 22 -8.50 30.45 -0.72
C VAL A 22 -7.95 29.46 0.30
N VAL A 23 -8.32 29.64 1.57
CA VAL A 23 -8.22 28.57 2.57
C VAL A 23 -9.26 27.54 2.16
N ALA A 24 -8.80 26.43 1.56
CA ALA A 24 -9.63 25.28 1.30
C ALA A 24 -10.18 24.76 2.65
N LEU A 25 -11.48 24.95 2.87
CA LEU A 25 -12.24 24.28 3.93
C LEU A 25 -12.38 22.79 3.56
N VAL A 26 -11.33 22.01 3.76
CA VAL A 26 -11.44 20.56 3.89
C VAL A 26 -11.68 20.30 5.37
N GLY A 27 -12.93 20.48 5.79
CA GLY A 27 -13.37 20.38 7.19
C GLY A 27 -14.54 19.43 7.33
N GLY A 28 -14.39 18.22 6.79
CA GLY A 28 -15.28 17.10 7.04
C GLY A 28 -14.61 16.14 8.02
N ILE A 29 -15.33 15.75 9.07
CA ILE A 29 -15.06 14.45 9.69
C ILE A 29 -15.54 13.47 8.62
N GLY A 30 -14.66 13.16 7.67
CA GLY A 30 -14.90 12.10 6.71
C GLY A 30 -15.05 10.79 7.48
N PRO A 31 -15.85 9.85 6.99
CA PRO A 31 -15.80 8.49 7.53
C PRO A 31 -14.36 7.96 7.50
N ALA A 32 -14.07 6.97 8.33
CA ALA A 32 -12.77 6.31 8.42
C ALA A 32 -12.26 5.71 7.08
N TYR A 33 -13.11 5.73 6.05
CA TYR A 33 -12.80 5.47 4.67
C TYR A 33 -12.86 6.77 3.88
N ALA A 34 -11.70 7.30 3.49
CA ALA A 34 -11.68 8.13 2.28
C ALA A 34 -12.10 7.20 1.14
N GLY A 35 -13.17 7.55 0.40
CA GLY A 35 -13.53 6.82 -0.82
C GLY A 35 -12.31 6.60 -1.71
N ASP A 36 -12.34 5.56 -2.55
CA ASP A 36 -11.24 5.18 -3.43
C ASP A 36 -10.59 6.45 -4.04
N PRO A 37 -9.35 6.79 -3.65
CA PRO A 37 -8.70 7.96 -4.19
C PRO A 37 -8.66 7.79 -5.71
N GLY A 38 -9.10 8.81 -6.46
CA GLY A 38 -8.94 8.77 -7.91
C GLY A 38 -7.47 8.48 -8.28
N GLU A 39 -7.21 7.91 -9.46
CA GLU A 39 -5.88 7.45 -9.89
C GLU A 39 -4.74 8.47 -9.61
N ASP A 40 -5.01 9.77 -9.74
CA ASP A 40 -4.05 10.86 -9.43
C ASP A 40 -3.57 10.92 -7.96
N ALA A 41 -4.37 10.37 -7.04
CA ALA A 41 -4.03 10.26 -5.63
C ALA A 41 -3.32 8.93 -5.30
N LYS A 42 -3.47 7.89 -6.14
CA LYS A 42 -2.71 6.62 -6.05
C LYS A 42 -1.27 6.78 -6.56
N ALA A 43 -1.09 7.62 -7.58
CA ALA A 43 0.23 7.91 -8.13
C ALA A 43 1.23 8.35 -7.05
N ARG A 44 2.44 7.78 -7.11
CA ARG A 44 3.57 8.15 -6.25
C ARG A 44 3.75 9.66 -6.16
N THR A 45 3.93 10.17 -4.94
CA THR A 45 4.29 11.58 -4.74
C THR A 45 5.38 11.77 -3.72
N THR A 46 6.11 12.87 -3.86
CA THR A 46 7.02 13.32 -2.80
C THR A 46 6.19 13.88 -1.64
N PRO A 47 6.22 13.28 -0.43
CA PRO A 47 5.44 13.77 0.70
C PRO A 47 5.81 15.22 1.06
N ALA A 48 4.82 16.07 1.34
CA ALA A 48 5.05 17.48 1.72
C ALA A 48 5.71 17.64 3.11
N TYR A 49 5.79 16.57 3.89
CA TYR A 49 6.57 16.47 5.12
C TYR A 49 7.20 15.08 5.19
N GLN A 50 8.50 15.03 5.41
CA GLN A 50 9.31 13.81 5.52
C GLN A 50 9.95 13.78 6.91
N LEU A 51 9.94 12.62 7.58
CA LEU A 51 10.77 12.43 8.78
C LEU A 51 12.22 12.72 8.39
N ALA A 52 13.03 13.28 9.30
CA ALA A 52 14.47 13.27 9.02
C ALA A 52 14.94 11.81 8.98
N LYS A 53 15.95 11.52 8.15
CA LYS A 53 16.48 10.15 7.97
C LYS A 53 16.76 9.50 9.34
N GLY A 54 16.08 8.39 9.62
CA GLY A 54 16.24 7.61 10.86
C GLY A 54 15.39 8.08 12.05
N GLU A 55 14.54 9.11 11.90
CA GLU A 55 13.53 9.43 12.91
C GLU A 55 12.32 8.49 12.79
N GLN A 56 11.75 8.09 13.92
CA GLN A 56 10.56 7.24 13.98
C GLN A 56 9.49 7.87 14.89
N CYS A 57 8.24 7.58 14.58
CA CYS A 57 7.12 7.86 15.48
C CYS A 57 6.97 6.71 16.46
N GLY A 58 6.87 7.03 17.75
CA GLY A 58 7.01 6.05 18.85
C GLY A 58 5.89 6.12 19.88
N LEU A 59 4.75 6.74 19.56
CA LEU A 59 3.59 6.75 20.44
C LEU A 59 2.64 5.63 20.04
N ARG A 60 1.95 5.07 21.03
CA ARG A 60 0.74 4.29 20.74
C ARG A 60 -0.40 5.22 20.34
N PRO A 61 -1.19 4.87 19.31
CA PRO A 61 -2.30 5.70 18.86
C PRO A 61 -3.40 5.82 19.91
N SER A 62 -3.61 4.77 20.71
CA SER A 62 -4.57 4.68 21.82
C SER A 62 -3.86 4.30 23.11
N ALA A 63 -4.19 4.99 24.21
CA ALA A 63 -3.78 4.58 25.55
C ALA A 63 -4.70 3.53 26.20
N GLY A 64 -5.93 3.38 25.69
CA GLY A 64 -6.93 2.41 26.15
C GLY A 64 -6.80 1.02 25.52
N LYS A 65 -6.17 0.91 24.34
CA LYS A 65 -5.83 -0.38 23.72
C LYS A 65 -4.74 -1.12 24.51
N SER A 66 -4.76 -2.45 24.44
CA SER A 66 -3.80 -3.31 25.11
C SER A 66 -2.37 -3.12 24.55
N ALA A 67 -1.39 -3.68 25.26
CA ALA A 67 -0.01 -3.64 24.83
C ALA A 67 0.31 -4.52 23.62
N LYS A 68 -0.65 -5.31 23.14
CA LYS A 68 -0.53 -6.14 21.96
C LYS A 68 -0.87 -5.41 20.67
N ASP A 69 -1.47 -4.22 20.71
CA ASP A 69 -1.70 -3.40 19.51
C ASP A 69 -0.35 -2.99 18.89
N GLU A 70 -0.10 -3.38 17.64
CA GLU A 70 1.27 -3.46 17.09
C GLU A 70 1.73 -2.16 16.44
N HIS A 71 0.82 -1.27 16.05
CA HIS A 71 1.17 -0.07 15.29
C HIS A 71 1.56 1.15 16.14
N LEU A 72 2.63 1.82 15.71
CA LEU A 72 3.04 3.13 16.23
C LEU A 72 2.47 4.30 15.40
N SER A 73 2.32 5.45 16.07
CA SER A 73 1.83 6.70 15.49
C SER A 73 2.62 7.91 15.99
N CYS A 74 2.57 9.00 15.24
CA CYS A 74 3.11 10.29 15.66
C CYS A 74 2.18 11.02 16.65
N LEU A 75 0.93 10.55 16.80
CA LEU A 75 -0.10 11.07 17.69
C LEU A 75 -0.59 9.96 18.62
N GLY A 76 -0.69 10.26 19.91
CA GLY A 76 -1.32 9.37 20.89
C GLY A 76 -2.50 10.06 21.57
N VAL A 77 -3.60 9.34 21.76
CA VAL A 77 -4.81 9.85 22.43
C VAL A 77 -5.13 8.98 23.65
N GLU A 78 -5.59 9.62 24.71
CA GLU A 78 -6.07 8.98 25.93
C GLU A 78 -7.39 9.62 26.33
N ALA A 79 -8.46 8.82 26.51
CA ALA A 79 -9.78 9.27 26.93
C ALA A 79 -10.24 8.51 28.17
N LYS A 80 -10.66 9.22 29.21
CA LYS A 80 -11.08 8.61 30.48
C LYS A 80 -12.26 9.34 31.11
N LEU A 81 -13.21 8.56 31.62
CA LEU A 81 -14.23 9.04 32.55
C LEU A 81 -13.75 8.86 33.99
N ASP A 82 -14.07 9.80 34.86
CA ASP A 82 -13.82 9.69 36.30
C ASP A 82 -14.74 8.66 36.99
N ARG A 83 -15.92 8.41 36.43
CA ARG A 83 -16.89 7.39 36.86
C ARG A 83 -17.84 7.02 35.72
N THR A 84 -18.57 5.92 35.87
CA THR A 84 -19.66 5.52 34.96
C THR A 84 -20.99 6.13 35.39
N PRO A 85 -21.54 7.14 34.67
CA PRO A 85 -22.79 7.77 35.07
C PRO A 85 -24.01 6.88 34.78
N ALA A 86 -25.00 6.86 35.67
CA ALA A 86 -26.34 6.39 35.36
C ALA A 86 -27.21 7.50 34.75
N VAL A 87 -28.36 7.15 34.17
CA VAL A 87 -29.30 8.15 33.62
C VAL A 87 -29.60 9.26 34.63
N GLY A 88 -29.38 10.52 34.23
CA GLY A 88 -29.50 11.72 35.04
C GLY A 88 -28.19 12.17 35.74
N GLU A 89 -27.20 11.29 35.87
CA GLU A 89 -25.92 11.59 36.50
C GLU A 89 -24.90 12.17 35.52
N THR A 90 -23.89 12.85 36.08
CA THR A 90 -22.80 13.47 35.33
C THR A 90 -21.47 12.76 35.55
N ALA A 91 -20.56 12.82 34.57
CA ALA A 91 -19.19 12.36 34.72
C ALA A 91 -18.23 13.35 34.06
N THR A 92 -17.00 13.43 34.57
CA THR A 92 -15.94 14.23 33.97
C THR A 92 -15.22 13.38 32.93
N LEU A 93 -15.26 13.83 31.68
CA LEU A 93 -14.46 13.26 30.59
C LEU A 93 -13.15 14.04 30.48
N ARG A 94 -12.03 13.33 30.53
CA ARG A 94 -10.68 13.85 30.29
C ARG A 94 -10.13 13.24 29.02
N VAL A 95 -9.61 14.08 28.14
CA VAL A 95 -8.94 13.67 26.89
C VAL A 95 -7.55 14.28 26.86
N ALA A 96 -6.51 13.47 26.70
CA ALA A 96 -5.14 13.92 26.51
C ALA A 96 -4.66 13.54 25.11
N VAL A 97 -4.03 14.48 24.41
CA VAL A 97 -3.42 14.28 23.09
C VAL A 97 -1.94 14.56 23.20
N ARG A 98 -1.13 13.60 22.77
CA ARG A 98 0.34 13.65 22.79
C ARG A 98 0.87 13.64 21.36
N ALA A 99 1.93 14.40 21.11
CA ALA A 99 2.62 14.41 19.82
C ALA A 99 4.08 14.01 19.96
N ALA A 100 4.51 13.03 19.18
CA ALA A 100 5.90 12.59 19.15
C ALA A 100 6.81 13.66 18.55
N ARG A 101 6.28 14.44 17.61
CA ARG A 101 7.01 15.41 16.78
C ARG A 101 6.15 16.64 16.47
N LYS A 102 6.73 17.61 15.77
CA LYS A 102 5.96 18.73 15.24
C LYS A 102 5.01 18.22 14.18
N ILE A 103 3.71 18.36 14.41
CA ILE A 103 2.67 17.86 13.52
C ILE A 103 1.46 18.79 13.53
N GLY A 104 0.85 18.97 12.37
CA GLY A 104 -0.39 19.72 12.22
C GLY A 104 -0.36 20.88 11.21
N PRO A 105 -1.45 21.66 11.12
CA PRO A 105 -2.55 21.75 12.10
C PRO A 105 -3.29 20.42 12.32
N SER A 106 -3.40 19.99 13.58
CA SER A 106 -4.08 18.76 13.98
C SER A 106 -5.53 19.06 14.34
N GLU A 107 -6.49 18.31 13.78
CA GLU A 107 -7.89 18.34 14.21
C GLU A 107 -8.05 17.41 15.41
N ILE A 108 -8.55 17.95 16.53
CA ILE A 108 -8.84 17.19 17.74
C ILE A 108 -10.34 17.21 17.95
N SER A 109 -10.95 16.05 18.11
CA SER A 109 -12.39 15.91 18.26
C SER A 109 -12.79 14.89 19.34
N VAL A 110 -13.94 15.14 19.96
CA VAL A 110 -14.60 14.23 20.92
C VAL A 110 -16.06 14.09 20.50
N ALA A 111 -16.46 12.87 20.15
CA ALA A 111 -17.82 12.55 19.75
C ALA A 111 -18.58 11.84 20.88
N LEU A 112 -19.73 12.39 21.25
CA LEU A 112 -20.69 11.78 22.17
C LEU A 112 -21.91 11.25 21.38
N PRO A 113 -22.37 10.02 21.64
CA PRO A 113 -23.61 9.50 21.07
C PRO A 113 -24.83 10.08 21.78
N ALA A 114 -26.04 9.78 21.27
CA ALA A 114 -27.30 10.35 21.74
C ALA A 114 -27.62 10.07 23.22
N GLU A 115 -27.05 9.01 23.79
CA GLU A 115 -27.18 8.61 25.19
C GLU A 115 -26.44 9.56 26.16
N LEU A 116 -25.55 10.41 25.63
CA LEU A 116 -24.77 11.38 26.39
C LEU A 116 -24.94 12.81 25.86
N GLU A 117 -24.90 13.78 26.75
CA GLU A 117 -24.86 15.19 26.37
C GLU A 117 -23.81 15.98 27.16
N TRP A 118 -23.33 17.08 26.57
CA TRP A 118 -22.43 18.01 27.26
C TRP A 118 -23.21 18.87 28.26
N VAL A 119 -22.87 18.77 29.54
CA VAL A 119 -23.23 19.77 30.55
C VAL A 119 -22.27 20.95 30.47
N GLN A 120 -20.98 20.61 30.32
CA GLN A 120 -19.91 21.56 30.10
C GLN A 120 -18.99 20.96 29.05
N ALA A 121 -18.95 21.56 27.87
CA ALA A 121 -17.99 21.16 26.84
C ALA A 121 -16.56 21.45 27.29
N PRO A 122 -15.55 20.72 26.79
CA PRO A 122 -14.18 21.04 27.09
C PRO A 122 -13.84 22.47 26.63
N ALA A 123 -13.11 23.21 27.46
CA ALA A 123 -12.65 24.54 27.09
C ALA A 123 -11.87 24.46 25.76
N GLU A 124 -12.00 25.50 24.93
CA GLU A 124 -11.37 25.60 23.59
C GLU A 124 -11.99 24.71 22.49
N LEU A 125 -12.91 23.80 22.81
CA LEU A 125 -13.60 22.97 21.81
C LEU A 125 -14.97 23.55 21.45
N GLY A 126 -15.18 23.83 20.17
CA GLY A 126 -16.49 24.20 19.63
C GLY A 126 -17.39 22.97 19.50
N VAL A 127 -18.61 23.03 20.05
CA VAL A 127 -19.57 21.92 19.98
C VAL A 127 -20.52 22.08 18.81
N GLN A 128 -20.73 21.00 18.08
CA GLN A 128 -21.69 20.92 16.98
C GLN A 128 -22.50 19.63 17.09
N LYS A 129 -23.82 19.72 16.90
CA LYS A 129 -24.66 18.54 16.67
C LYS A 129 -24.50 18.11 15.21
N ARG A 130 -24.35 16.81 14.99
CA ARG A 130 -24.25 16.20 13.66
C ARG A 130 -25.08 14.93 13.62
N SER A 131 -25.45 14.50 12.41
CA SER A 131 -25.97 13.15 12.21
C SER A 131 -24.80 12.26 11.80
N SER A 132 -24.65 11.11 12.46
CA SER A 132 -23.75 10.06 12.05
C SER A 132 -24.47 9.06 11.14
N VAL A 133 -23.77 8.59 10.12
CA VAL A 133 -24.20 7.49 9.25
C VAL A 133 -23.62 6.14 9.67
N GLN A 134 -22.64 6.15 10.59
CA GLN A 134 -21.98 4.94 11.08
C GLN A 134 -22.96 4.10 11.92
N PRO A 135 -23.17 2.81 11.59
CA PRO A 135 -24.20 1.99 12.23
C PRO A 135 -24.12 1.92 13.76
N GLU A 136 -22.92 1.80 14.31
CA GLU A 136 -22.63 1.70 15.75
C GLU A 136 -23.03 2.95 16.56
N ARG A 137 -23.21 4.09 15.87
CA ARG A 137 -23.53 5.39 16.47
C ARG A 137 -24.51 6.18 15.62
N ALA A 138 -25.40 5.49 14.93
CA ALA A 138 -26.29 6.08 13.95
C ALA A 138 -27.21 7.14 14.60
N GLY A 139 -27.51 8.21 13.84
CA GLY A 139 -28.37 9.29 14.31
C GLY A 139 -27.61 10.45 14.94
N ALA A 140 -28.23 11.14 15.90
CA ALA A 140 -27.71 12.40 16.42
C ALA A 140 -26.50 12.19 17.36
N ILE A 141 -25.36 12.80 16.99
CA ILE A 141 -24.15 12.85 17.80
C ILE A 141 -23.78 14.30 18.14
N SER A 142 -23.08 14.48 19.25
CA SER A 142 -22.52 15.78 19.64
C SER A 142 -21.00 15.74 19.54
N VAL A 143 -20.43 16.53 18.62
CA VAL A 143 -18.98 16.58 18.40
C VAL A 143 -18.42 17.88 18.93
N ALA A 144 -17.50 17.79 19.89
CA ALA A 144 -16.68 18.90 20.36
C ALA A 144 -15.34 18.86 19.61
N ARG A 145 -14.92 19.95 18.98
CA ARG A 145 -13.70 19.97 18.13
C ARG A 145 -12.87 21.24 18.24
N THR A 146 -11.57 21.11 18.00
CA THR A 146 -10.63 22.23 17.88
C THR A 146 -9.50 21.89 16.90
N THR A 147 -8.70 22.88 16.53
CA THR A 147 -7.53 22.70 15.68
C THR A 147 -6.31 23.26 16.39
N ARG A 148 -5.23 22.48 16.46
CA ARG A 148 -4.01 22.88 17.15
C ARG A 148 -2.77 22.36 16.42
N THR A 149 -1.76 23.21 16.27
CA THR A 149 -0.42 22.73 15.89
C THR A 149 0.25 22.18 17.14
N LEU A 150 0.69 20.93 17.07
CA LEU A 150 1.39 20.26 18.16
C LEU A 150 2.90 20.21 17.86
N ARG A 151 3.73 20.32 18.88
CA ARG A 151 5.18 20.20 18.84
C ARG A 151 5.63 18.86 19.42
N ALA A 152 6.88 18.51 19.14
CA ALA A 152 7.50 17.33 19.73
C ALA A 152 7.44 17.39 21.26
N GLY A 153 6.87 16.35 21.88
CA GLY A 153 6.73 16.26 23.34
C GLY A 153 5.54 17.03 23.92
N ASP A 154 4.72 17.70 23.09
CA ASP A 154 3.50 18.34 23.58
C ASP A 154 2.54 17.28 24.14
N SER A 155 1.91 17.61 25.26
CA SER A 155 0.80 16.88 25.85
C SER A 155 -0.28 17.90 26.22
N VAL A 156 -1.41 17.84 25.51
CA VAL A 156 -2.52 18.78 25.67
C VAL A 156 -3.70 18.03 26.24
N ALA A 157 -4.30 18.56 27.32
CA ALA A 157 -5.43 17.94 27.99
C ALA A 157 -6.69 18.82 27.88
N PHE A 158 -7.81 18.18 27.62
CA PHE A 158 -9.15 18.76 27.57
C PHE A 158 -10.02 18.06 28.61
N SER A 159 -10.86 18.83 29.30
CA SER A 159 -11.79 18.27 30.28
C SER A 159 -13.17 18.91 30.15
N GLY A 160 -14.20 18.06 30.08
CA GLY A 160 -15.60 18.46 30.04
C GLY A 160 -16.46 17.59 30.96
N VAL A 161 -17.69 18.02 31.19
CA VAL A 161 -18.69 17.29 32.00
C VAL A 161 -19.78 16.79 31.07
N VAL A 162 -19.99 15.47 31.08
CA VAL A 162 -21.05 14.78 30.33
C VAL A 162 -22.17 14.36 31.26
N ARG A 163 -23.41 14.28 30.76
CA ARG A 163 -24.58 13.73 31.46
C ARG A 163 -25.15 12.57 30.66
N ALA A 164 -25.47 11.48 31.35
CA ALA A 164 -26.21 10.36 30.79
C ALA A 164 -27.70 10.72 30.70
N VAL A 165 -28.26 10.66 29.50
CA VAL A 165 -29.68 10.99 29.25
C VAL A 165 -30.54 9.78 28.95
N LYS A 166 -29.92 8.66 28.56
CA LYS A 166 -30.61 7.42 28.19
C LYS A 166 -29.75 6.21 28.54
N ALA A 167 -30.40 5.11 28.94
CA ALA A 167 -29.74 3.83 29.16
C ALA A 167 -29.40 3.17 27.82
N GLY A 168 -28.27 2.48 27.77
CA GLY A 168 -27.79 1.84 26.54
C GLY A 168 -26.28 1.60 26.54
N GLN A 169 -25.82 0.93 25.49
CA GLN A 169 -24.39 0.79 25.19
C GLN A 169 -23.89 2.05 24.49
N VAL A 170 -22.68 2.48 24.83
CA VAL A 170 -22.14 3.78 24.44
C VAL A 170 -20.67 3.64 24.09
N GLN A 171 -20.25 4.33 23.04
CA GLN A 171 -18.85 4.57 22.67
C GLN A 171 -18.61 6.09 22.63
N ILE A 172 -17.75 6.58 23.51
CA ILE A 172 -17.20 7.94 23.40
C ILE A 172 -15.91 7.84 22.60
N GLN A 173 -15.82 8.55 21.49
CA GLN A 173 -14.62 8.53 20.65
C GLN A 173 -13.87 9.86 20.78
N ALA A 174 -12.60 9.80 21.16
CA ALA A 174 -11.67 10.92 21.11
C ALA A 174 -10.64 10.67 20.01
N ARG A 175 -10.46 11.63 19.10
CA ARG A 175 -9.60 11.46 17.92
C ARG A 175 -8.74 12.70 17.70
N ALA A 176 -7.51 12.49 17.29
CA ALA A 176 -6.62 13.52 16.77
C ALA A 176 -6.12 13.08 15.38
N THR A 177 -6.31 13.91 14.36
CA THR A 177 -5.78 13.68 13.00
C THR A 177 -4.91 14.85 12.58
N ALA A 178 -3.94 14.61 11.72
CA ALA A 178 -3.11 15.65 11.15
C ALA A 178 -2.65 15.28 9.73
N PRO A 179 -2.66 16.23 8.78
CA PRO A 179 -2.03 16.02 7.48
C PRO A 179 -0.54 15.73 7.64
N TYR A 180 -0.06 14.79 6.83
CA TYR A 180 1.33 14.34 6.81
C TYR A 180 1.76 14.15 5.35
N GLY A 181 2.00 15.24 4.62
CA GLY A 181 2.13 15.15 3.16
C GLY A 181 0.78 14.88 2.49
N LYS A 182 0.70 13.84 1.65
CA LYS A 182 -0.57 13.30 1.13
C LYS A 182 -1.20 12.26 2.09
N ASP A 183 -0.45 11.85 3.11
CA ASP A 183 -0.85 10.87 4.11
C ASP A 183 -1.53 11.56 5.30
N VAL A 184 -2.11 10.76 6.18
CA VAL A 184 -2.76 11.25 7.41
C VAL A 184 -2.18 10.49 8.60
N GLN A 185 -1.76 11.24 9.61
CA GLN A 185 -1.39 10.70 10.91
C GLN A 185 -2.56 10.83 11.86
N ALA A 186 -2.80 9.82 12.69
CA ALA A 186 -3.88 9.86 13.66
C ALA A 186 -3.58 9.10 14.95
N GLY A 187 -4.19 9.57 16.03
CA GLY A 187 -4.37 8.84 17.28
C GLY A 187 -5.84 8.84 17.64
N GLN A 188 -6.30 7.79 18.32
CA GLN A 188 -7.68 7.65 18.75
C GLN A 188 -7.74 6.88 20.06
N ASP A 189 -8.64 7.26 20.94
CA ASP A 189 -9.02 6.44 22.08
C ASP A 189 -10.54 6.41 22.26
N ASP A 190 -11.04 5.28 22.74
CA ASP A 190 -12.47 5.02 22.88
C ASP A 190 -12.82 4.63 24.32
N VAL A 191 -13.91 5.21 24.84
CA VAL A 191 -14.47 4.81 26.13
C VAL A 191 -15.77 4.07 25.89
N PHE A 192 -15.73 2.76 26.09
CA PHE A 192 -16.91 1.89 26.04
C PHE A 192 -17.58 1.80 27.41
N LEU A 193 -18.88 2.05 27.47
CA LEU A 193 -19.67 1.86 28.69
C LEU A 193 -21.10 1.43 28.41
N THR A 194 -21.71 0.79 29.40
CA THR A 194 -23.15 0.52 29.46
C THR A 194 -23.77 1.42 30.51
N ILE A 195 -24.61 2.36 30.07
CA ILE A 195 -25.38 3.26 30.92
C ILE A 195 -26.63 2.54 31.42
N ALA A 196 -26.79 2.46 32.74
CA ALA A 196 -27.99 1.92 33.37
C ALA A 196 -28.99 3.02 33.74
N GLY A 197 -30.26 2.66 33.83
CA GLY A 197 -31.32 3.55 34.33
C GLY A 197 -31.27 3.82 35.84
N LYS A 198 -30.48 3.06 36.60
CA LYS A 198 -30.34 3.19 38.06
C LYS A 198 -28.89 3.52 38.42
N SER A 199 -28.73 4.40 39.43
CA SER A 199 -27.42 4.74 40.00
C SER A 199 -26.68 3.48 40.47
N GLY A 200 -25.36 3.44 40.23
CA GLY A 200 -24.49 2.32 40.61
C GLY A 200 -24.57 1.08 39.71
N ALA A 201 -25.46 1.03 38.71
CA ALA A 201 -25.59 -0.11 37.80
C ALA A 201 -24.88 0.09 36.44
N SER A 202 -24.38 1.30 36.14
CA SER A 202 -23.59 1.57 34.94
C SER A 202 -22.18 0.97 35.06
N ARG A 203 -21.64 0.43 33.97
CA ARG A 203 -20.32 -0.23 33.95
C ARG A 203 -19.54 0.09 32.67
N LEU A 204 -18.22 -0.08 32.71
CA LEU A 204 -17.38 -0.04 31.51
C LEU A 204 -17.61 -1.30 30.65
N GLY A 205 -17.41 -1.17 29.34
CA GLY A 205 -17.65 -2.22 28.35
C GLY A 205 -19.14 -2.44 28.06
N HIS A 206 -19.40 -3.34 27.11
CA HIS A 206 -20.73 -3.76 26.67
C HIS A 206 -21.04 -5.16 27.23
N PRO A 207 -22.30 -5.46 27.60
CA PRO A 207 -22.70 -6.83 27.90
C PRO A 207 -22.35 -7.76 26.72
N VAL A 208 -21.96 -8.98 27.06
CA VAL A 208 -22.16 -10.12 26.14
C VAL A 208 -23.63 -10.53 26.28
N PRO A 209 -24.44 -10.49 25.21
CA PRO A 209 -25.82 -10.95 25.26
C PRO A 209 -25.90 -12.40 25.73
N ALA A 210 -26.95 -12.72 26.50
CA ALA A 210 -27.29 -14.10 26.79
C ALA A 210 -28.10 -14.64 25.61
N GLY A 211 -27.47 -15.44 24.75
CA GLY A 211 -28.10 -16.00 23.54
C GLY A 211 -27.83 -15.20 22.27
N ASP A 212 -28.63 -15.45 21.24
CA ASP A 212 -28.43 -14.92 19.89
C ASP A 212 -28.86 -13.47 19.75
N ASN A 213 -28.22 -12.76 18.82
CA ASN A 213 -28.54 -11.36 18.53
C ASN A 213 -29.80 -11.25 17.66
N ALA A 214 -30.58 -10.18 17.83
CA ALA A 214 -31.76 -9.97 17.00
C ALA A 214 -31.37 -9.59 15.55
N THR A 215 -32.29 -9.86 14.62
CA THR A 215 -32.21 -9.44 13.21
C THR A 215 -33.14 -8.24 12.94
N MET A 216 -32.87 -7.50 11.87
CA MET A 216 -33.76 -6.46 11.35
C MET A 216 -33.84 -6.48 9.82
N ARG A 217 -34.90 -5.88 9.27
CA ARG A 217 -35.09 -5.71 7.82
C ARG A 217 -34.15 -4.64 7.26
N VAL A 218 -33.57 -4.91 6.09
CA VAL A 218 -32.81 -3.91 5.33
C VAL A 218 -33.77 -2.95 4.62
N PRO A 219 -33.62 -1.62 4.76
CA PRO A 219 -34.60 -0.64 4.28
C PRO A 219 -34.55 -0.38 2.76
N THR A 220 -33.55 -0.94 2.07
CA THR A 220 -33.30 -0.71 0.64
C THR A 220 -32.83 -1.99 -0.05
N THR A 221 -33.00 -2.07 -1.36
CA THR A 221 -32.45 -3.12 -2.22
C THR A 221 -31.12 -2.73 -2.85
N GLU A 222 -30.68 -1.47 -2.71
CA GLU A 222 -29.39 -1.00 -3.24
C GLU A 222 -28.22 -1.67 -2.52
N ARG A 223 -27.24 -2.14 -3.28
CA ARG A 223 -26.05 -2.82 -2.76
C ARG A 223 -24.80 -2.31 -3.46
N ALA A 224 -23.78 -2.00 -2.69
CA ALA A 224 -22.46 -1.72 -3.24
C ALA A 224 -21.86 -3.00 -3.85
N PRO A 225 -21.14 -2.87 -4.97
CA PRO A 225 -20.39 -3.98 -5.53
C PRO A 225 -19.17 -4.30 -4.68
N ARG A 226 -18.68 -5.54 -4.81
CA ARG A 226 -17.37 -5.95 -4.29
C ARG A 226 -16.22 -5.25 -5.04
N PRO A 227 -14.98 -5.31 -4.51
CA PRO A 227 -13.81 -4.75 -5.18
C PRO A 227 -13.69 -5.19 -6.64
N SER A 228 -13.19 -4.29 -7.49
CA SER A 228 -13.04 -4.52 -8.92
C SER A 228 -12.20 -5.79 -9.18
N GLY A 229 -12.61 -6.61 -10.16
CA GLY A 229 -11.91 -7.84 -10.52
C GLY A 229 -12.28 -9.06 -9.67
N GLN A 230 -12.97 -8.90 -8.53
CA GLN A 230 -13.43 -10.04 -7.73
C GLN A 230 -14.81 -10.51 -8.19
N THR A 231 -14.93 -11.80 -8.51
CA THR A 231 -16.22 -12.45 -8.81
C THR A 231 -16.76 -13.11 -7.55
N PRO A 232 -17.92 -12.67 -7.00
CA PRO A 232 -18.48 -13.27 -5.80
C PRO A 232 -18.76 -14.77 -5.98
N LYS A 233 -18.31 -15.60 -5.04
CA LYS A 233 -18.43 -17.06 -5.10
C LYS A 233 -18.75 -17.62 -3.72
N SER A 234 -19.70 -18.56 -3.68
CA SER A 234 -20.03 -19.29 -2.46
C SER A 234 -19.03 -20.41 -2.18
N VAL A 235 -18.72 -20.65 -0.91
CA VAL A 235 -18.02 -21.85 -0.44
C VAL A 235 -18.89 -23.10 -0.59
N GLY A 236 -20.21 -22.94 -0.73
CA GLY A 236 -21.16 -24.05 -0.83
C GLY A 236 -21.54 -24.64 0.53
N ALA A 237 -22.74 -25.20 0.62
CA ALA A 237 -23.37 -25.58 1.87
C ALA A 237 -22.66 -26.76 2.59
N GLN A 238 -21.79 -27.51 1.90
CA GLN A 238 -20.96 -28.55 2.50
C GLN A 238 -19.93 -28.00 3.50
N ASN A 239 -19.67 -26.69 3.44
CA ASN A 239 -18.73 -25.97 4.31
C ASN A 239 -19.39 -25.34 5.54
N VAL A 240 -20.62 -25.77 5.85
CA VAL A 240 -21.24 -25.54 7.16
C VAL A 240 -20.42 -26.25 8.25
N THR A 241 -20.18 -25.56 9.38
CA THR A 241 -19.36 -26.06 10.51
C THR A 241 -20.14 -26.04 11.84
N GLY A 242 -19.49 -26.54 12.90
CA GLY A 242 -19.96 -26.48 14.28
C GLY A 242 -21.06 -27.49 14.65
N PRO A 243 -21.75 -27.28 15.78
CA PRO A 243 -22.77 -28.20 16.30
C PRO A 243 -23.88 -28.53 15.29
N ALA A 244 -24.32 -27.54 14.51
CA ALA A 244 -25.35 -27.74 13.50
C ALA A 244 -24.91 -28.71 12.38
N GLN A 245 -23.61 -28.74 12.03
CA GLN A 245 -23.10 -29.74 11.08
C GLN A 245 -23.16 -31.15 11.69
N ALA A 246 -22.77 -31.30 12.96
CA ALA A 246 -22.80 -32.58 13.66
C ALA A 246 -24.24 -33.09 13.82
N GLU A 247 -25.16 -32.22 14.19
CA GLU A 247 -26.59 -32.53 14.30
C GLU A 247 -27.21 -32.89 12.94
N ALA A 248 -26.92 -32.11 11.89
CA ALA A 248 -27.38 -32.42 10.54
C ALA A 248 -26.89 -33.80 10.06
N ARG A 249 -25.62 -34.14 10.31
CA ARG A 249 -25.07 -35.47 10.02
C ARG A 249 -25.75 -36.57 10.83
N ALA A 250 -25.98 -36.35 12.13
CA ALA A 250 -26.61 -37.33 13.02
C ALA A 250 -28.07 -37.60 12.62
N LYS A 251 -28.81 -36.58 12.20
CA LYS A 251 -30.19 -36.67 11.73
C LYS A 251 -30.30 -37.12 10.26
N GLY A 252 -29.18 -37.35 9.57
CA GLY A 252 -29.17 -37.67 8.14
C GLY A 252 -29.75 -36.56 7.25
N LEU A 253 -29.81 -35.33 7.76
CA LEU A 253 -30.28 -34.18 7.02
C LEU A 253 -29.30 -33.94 5.87
N LYS A 254 -29.82 -33.90 4.64
CA LYS A 254 -28.99 -33.54 3.51
C LYS A 254 -28.62 -32.06 3.63
N VAL A 255 -27.39 -31.72 3.26
CA VAL A 255 -27.02 -30.34 2.97
C VAL A 255 -27.77 -29.95 1.70
N ILE A 256 -28.81 -29.12 1.82
CA ILE A 256 -29.77 -28.94 0.73
C ILE A 256 -29.47 -27.66 -0.04
N GLY A 257 -28.98 -27.81 -1.27
CA GLY A 257 -28.80 -26.71 -2.21
C GLY A 257 -30.14 -26.23 -2.81
N PRO A 258 -30.16 -25.06 -3.50
CA PRO A 258 -31.39 -24.42 -3.99
C PRO A 258 -32.23 -25.27 -4.96
N GLN A 259 -31.66 -26.33 -5.56
CA GLN A 259 -32.30 -27.17 -6.59
C GLN A 259 -32.84 -28.52 -6.08
N ALA A 260 -32.80 -28.80 -4.78
CA ALA A 260 -33.25 -30.09 -4.27
C ALA A 260 -34.78 -30.24 -4.25
N PRO A 261 -35.31 -31.46 -4.45
CA PRO A 261 -36.72 -31.76 -4.20
C PRO A 261 -37.01 -31.76 -2.69
N CYS A 262 -37.84 -30.82 -2.23
CA CYS A 262 -38.42 -30.76 -0.88
C CYS A 262 -39.84 -30.22 -0.96
N ASP A 263 -40.57 -30.30 0.15
CA ASP A 263 -41.90 -29.71 0.27
C ASP A 263 -41.81 -28.21 0.62
N THR A 264 -40.95 -27.77 1.53
CA THR A 264 -40.98 -26.39 2.06
C THR A 264 -39.63 -25.70 2.01
N ARG A 265 -39.64 -24.36 1.85
CA ARG A 265 -38.43 -23.54 1.68
C ARG A 265 -38.42 -22.30 2.56
N VAL A 266 -37.24 -21.92 3.04
CA VAL A 266 -36.96 -20.57 3.56
C VAL A 266 -36.00 -19.86 2.62
N ALA A 267 -36.36 -18.67 2.19
CA ALA A 267 -35.55 -17.86 1.29
C ALA A 267 -35.38 -16.43 1.80
N GLY A 268 -34.31 -15.77 1.38
CA GLY A 268 -34.04 -14.39 1.72
C GLY A 268 -32.63 -13.95 1.31
N ASN A 269 -32.19 -12.85 1.89
CA ASN A 269 -30.87 -12.27 1.69
C ASN A 269 -30.30 -11.78 3.01
N TRP A 270 -28.99 -11.95 3.22
CA TRP A 270 -28.26 -11.37 4.36
C TRP A 270 -27.33 -10.26 3.88
N SER A 271 -27.34 -9.13 4.57
CA SER A 271 -26.56 -7.94 4.23
C SER A 271 -25.92 -7.33 5.47
N PHE A 272 -24.92 -6.48 5.27
CA PHE A 272 -24.35 -5.62 6.31
C PHE A 272 -24.28 -4.17 5.82
N GLN A 273 -24.15 -3.24 6.76
CA GLN A 273 -23.94 -1.82 6.49
C GLN A 273 -22.54 -1.41 6.90
N ASP A 274 -21.82 -0.74 6.00
CA ASP A 274 -20.48 -0.23 6.28
C ASP A 274 -20.51 1.10 7.07
N GLN A 275 -19.33 1.57 7.46
CA GLN A 275 -19.10 2.84 8.16
C GLN A 275 -19.50 4.10 7.38
N ASN A 276 -19.75 3.98 6.07
CA ASN A 276 -20.27 5.06 5.23
C ASN A 276 -21.80 5.06 5.16
N GLY A 277 -22.46 4.06 5.77
CA GLY A 277 -23.89 3.84 5.68
C GLY A 277 -24.31 3.08 4.41
N THR A 278 -23.36 2.51 3.66
CA THR A 278 -23.61 1.78 2.42
C THR A 278 -23.93 0.31 2.72
N TRP A 279 -24.92 -0.24 2.03
CA TRP A 279 -25.31 -1.64 2.19
C TRP A 279 -24.55 -2.55 1.25
N HIS A 280 -24.12 -3.70 1.77
CA HIS A 280 -23.35 -4.72 1.05
C HIS A 280 -24.02 -6.09 1.20
N ASN A 281 -23.92 -6.91 0.17
CA ASN A 281 -24.36 -8.30 0.26
C ASN A 281 -23.32 -9.12 1.02
N GLN A 282 -23.76 -9.96 1.95
CA GLN A 282 -22.87 -10.77 2.75
C GLN A 282 -22.87 -12.22 2.25
N MET A 283 -21.78 -12.64 1.62
CA MET A 283 -21.63 -14.01 1.14
C MET A 283 -21.10 -14.94 2.24
N ASN A 284 -21.31 -16.25 2.03
CA ASN A 284 -20.77 -17.33 2.86
C ASN A 284 -21.18 -17.32 4.34
N MET A 285 -22.24 -16.61 4.71
CA MET A 285 -22.81 -16.71 6.05
C MET A 285 -23.46 -18.07 6.22
N GLN A 286 -23.18 -18.77 7.31
CA GLN A 286 -23.91 -19.98 7.64
C GLN A 286 -25.35 -19.62 8.00
N VAL A 287 -26.28 -20.41 7.49
CA VAL A 287 -27.72 -20.27 7.73
C VAL A 287 -28.26 -21.60 8.26
N GLN A 288 -29.02 -21.54 9.35
CA GLN A 288 -29.65 -22.69 9.97
C GLN A 288 -31.16 -22.45 10.08
N VAL A 289 -31.97 -23.43 9.68
CA VAL A 289 -33.43 -23.40 9.76
C VAL A 289 -33.84 -24.32 10.91
N TRP A 290 -34.61 -23.78 11.85
CA TRP A 290 -35.03 -24.45 13.08
C TRP A 290 -36.54 -24.44 13.21
N ASP A 291 -37.06 -25.48 13.86
CA ASP A 291 -38.44 -25.59 14.34
C ASP A 291 -38.50 -25.21 15.83
N ASP A 292 -39.39 -24.29 16.19
CA ASP A 292 -39.61 -23.78 17.54
C ASP A 292 -40.58 -24.71 18.31
N ASP A 293 -40.01 -25.65 19.06
CA ASP A 293 -40.76 -26.69 19.75
C ASP A 293 -40.94 -26.40 21.24
N VAL A 294 -42.10 -26.79 21.80
CA VAL A 294 -42.38 -26.70 23.25
C VAL A 294 -41.35 -27.45 24.10
N PHE A 295 -40.70 -28.48 23.53
CA PHE A 295 -39.70 -29.32 24.19
C PHE A 295 -38.39 -29.40 23.41
N GLY A 296 -37.80 -28.23 23.13
CA GLY A 296 -36.45 -28.13 22.60
C GLY A 296 -36.41 -28.16 21.08
N ASP A 297 -35.87 -27.09 20.51
CA ASP A 297 -35.93 -26.77 19.10
C ASP A 297 -35.24 -27.82 18.22
N SER A 298 -35.82 -28.07 17.05
CA SER A 298 -35.33 -29.07 16.10
C SER A 298 -34.63 -28.42 14.91
N LEU A 299 -33.34 -28.73 14.68
CA LEU A 299 -32.67 -28.34 13.43
C LEU A 299 -33.32 -29.07 12.24
N LEU A 300 -33.76 -28.31 11.23
CA LEU A 300 -34.44 -28.80 10.02
C LEU A 300 -33.50 -28.82 8.80
N ALA A 301 -32.68 -27.79 8.62
CA ALA A 301 -31.72 -27.69 7.52
C ALA A 301 -30.61 -26.68 7.78
N THR A 302 -29.51 -26.81 7.03
CA THR A 302 -28.40 -25.85 7.03
C THR A 302 -27.99 -25.47 5.61
N GLY A 303 -27.40 -24.29 5.47
CA GLY A 303 -26.89 -23.78 4.21
C GLY A 303 -25.89 -22.65 4.41
N VAL A 304 -25.49 -22.02 3.31
CA VAL A 304 -24.71 -20.79 3.31
C VAL A 304 -25.33 -19.79 2.34
N THR A 305 -25.09 -18.50 2.56
CA THR A 305 -25.45 -17.49 1.56
C THR A 305 -24.58 -17.60 0.31
N ASP A 306 -25.17 -17.31 -0.85
CA ASP A 306 -24.48 -17.27 -2.13
C ASP A 306 -23.66 -15.99 -2.32
N GLY A 307 -23.00 -15.84 -3.47
CA GLY A 307 -22.19 -14.66 -3.77
C GLY A 307 -22.96 -13.32 -3.81
N ALA A 308 -24.29 -13.37 -3.92
CA ALA A 308 -25.16 -12.21 -3.84
C ALA A 308 -25.84 -12.08 -2.46
N GLY A 309 -25.38 -12.84 -1.46
CA GLY A 309 -25.92 -12.86 -0.11
C GLY A 309 -27.28 -13.56 0.02
N ASN A 310 -27.76 -14.20 -1.04
CA ASN A 310 -29.06 -14.87 -1.02
C ASN A 310 -28.95 -16.26 -0.41
N TYR A 311 -30.02 -16.71 0.22
CA TYR A 311 -30.19 -18.09 0.64
C TYR A 311 -31.57 -18.59 0.19
N ASN A 312 -31.64 -19.87 -0.13
CA ASN A 312 -32.87 -20.59 -0.47
C ASN A 312 -32.70 -22.03 -0.01
N ILE A 313 -33.12 -22.27 1.22
CA ILE A 313 -32.88 -23.50 1.97
C ILE A 313 -34.16 -24.29 2.01
N CYS A 314 -34.02 -25.57 1.76
CA CYS A 314 -35.07 -26.52 1.48
C CYS A 314 -35.03 -27.55 2.60
N PHE A 315 -36.19 -27.92 3.14
CA PHE A 315 -36.32 -28.80 4.30
C PHE A 315 -37.65 -29.56 4.22
N ASP A 316 -37.78 -30.64 5.01
CA ASP A 316 -39.03 -31.39 5.15
C ASP A 316 -39.87 -30.77 6.27
N SER A 317 -41.06 -30.28 5.95
CA SER A 317 -41.95 -29.66 6.94
C SER A 317 -42.75 -30.65 7.79
N LYS A 318 -42.60 -31.96 7.56
CA LYS A 318 -43.25 -33.03 8.35
C LYS A 318 -42.40 -33.57 9.50
N VAL A 319 -41.37 -32.85 9.93
CA VAL A 319 -40.53 -33.31 11.05
C VAL A 319 -41.28 -33.05 12.36
N GLU A 320 -41.47 -34.12 13.13
CA GLU A 320 -42.41 -34.18 14.27
C GLU A 320 -41.82 -33.66 15.58
N GLY A 321 -42.48 -32.64 16.15
CA GLY A 321 -42.49 -32.34 17.59
C GLY A 321 -43.78 -32.88 18.25
N PHE A 322 -43.71 -33.32 19.51
CA PHE A 322 -44.90 -33.71 20.28
C PHE A 322 -45.36 -32.55 21.17
N PRO A 323 -46.64 -32.10 21.10
CA PRO A 323 -47.74 -32.59 20.28
C PRO A 323 -47.76 -32.02 18.85
N ASP A 324 -48.09 -32.88 17.89
CA ASP A 324 -48.06 -32.63 16.44
C ASP A 324 -49.12 -31.61 15.98
N SER A 325 -48.68 -30.48 15.42
CA SER A 325 -49.53 -29.43 14.81
C SER A 325 -49.67 -29.59 13.29
N GLY A 326 -48.84 -30.43 12.65
CA GLY A 326 -48.79 -30.62 11.20
C GLY A 326 -48.13 -29.49 10.39
N ASN A 327 -47.67 -28.40 11.01
CA ASN A 327 -46.90 -27.31 10.37
C ASN A 327 -45.71 -26.91 11.27
N ALA A 328 -44.57 -26.59 10.66
CA ALA A 328 -43.37 -26.16 11.39
C ALA A 328 -43.43 -24.67 11.77
N ASP A 329 -42.96 -24.36 12.98
CA ASP A 329 -42.83 -23.01 13.54
C ASP A 329 -41.39 -22.51 13.31
N ILE A 330 -41.19 -21.75 12.24
CA ILE A 330 -39.84 -21.54 11.70
C ILE A 330 -39.16 -20.30 12.25
N TYR A 331 -37.93 -20.47 12.75
CA TYR A 331 -36.95 -19.38 12.88
C TYR A 331 -35.64 -19.72 12.18
N VAL A 332 -34.87 -18.68 11.83
CA VAL A 332 -33.59 -18.80 11.14
C VAL A 332 -32.46 -18.22 11.99
N ARG A 333 -31.34 -18.94 12.07
CA ARG A 333 -30.07 -18.45 12.62
C ARG A 333 -29.06 -18.17 11.51
N PHE A 334 -28.38 -17.04 11.62
CA PHE A 334 -27.24 -16.64 10.78
C PHE A 334 -25.99 -16.62 11.63
N LEU A 335 -24.91 -17.27 11.19
CA LEU A 335 -23.65 -17.36 11.93
C LEU A 335 -22.48 -16.86 11.08
N THR A 336 -21.60 -16.08 11.68
CA THR A 336 -20.31 -15.64 11.09
C THR A 336 -19.27 -16.76 11.15
N SER A 337 -19.60 -17.94 10.60
CA SER A 337 -18.71 -19.10 10.61
C SER A 337 -18.97 -20.01 9.41
N ASN A 338 -17.89 -20.54 8.83
CA ASN A 338 -17.89 -21.66 7.90
C ASN A 338 -16.60 -22.47 8.13
N SER A 339 -16.36 -23.55 7.37
CA SER A 339 -15.17 -24.40 7.56
C SER A 339 -13.82 -23.70 7.33
N LEU A 340 -13.79 -22.54 6.67
CA LEU A 340 -12.59 -21.83 6.24
C LEU A 340 -12.30 -20.58 7.07
N TRP A 341 -13.32 -19.89 7.60
CA TRP A 341 -13.11 -18.79 8.55
C TRP A 341 -14.31 -18.54 9.46
N GLN A 342 -14.06 -17.80 10.54
CA GLN A 342 -15.10 -17.33 11.44
C GLN A 342 -14.74 -16.00 12.10
N VAL A 343 -15.77 -15.21 12.43
CA VAL A 343 -15.66 -14.08 13.37
C VAL A 343 -16.36 -14.50 14.66
N GLN A 344 -15.67 -14.37 15.80
CA GLN A 344 -16.15 -14.84 17.08
C GLN A 344 -15.97 -13.82 18.21
N ARG A 345 -16.82 -13.93 19.24
CA ARG A 345 -16.71 -13.21 20.50
C ARG A 345 -16.72 -14.21 21.65
N GLY A 346 -15.63 -14.26 22.43
CA GLY A 346 -15.52 -15.21 23.54
C GLY A 346 -15.55 -16.68 23.10
N GLY A 347 -14.94 -16.99 21.95
CA GLY A 347 -14.85 -18.36 21.41
C GLY A 347 -16.08 -18.87 20.67
N ASN A 348 -17.14 -18.06 20.53
CA ASN A 348 -18.36 -18.43 19.82
C ASN A 348 -18.60 -17.49 18.64
N PRO A 349 -19.03 -18.00 17.46
CA PRO A 349 -19.42 -17.16 16.34
C PRO A 349 -20.47 -16.12 16.71
N LEU A 350 -20.50 -14.98 16.01
CA LEU A 350 -21.62 -14.07 16.12
C LEU A 350 -22.85 -14.73 15.48
N THR A 351 -23.89 -14.93 16.30
CA THR A 351 -25.15 -15.54 15.86
C THR A 351 -26.27 -14.51 15.87
N PHE A 352 -27.12 -14.54 14.84
CA PHE A 352 -28.29 -13.69 14.70
C PHE A 352 -29.53 -14.53 14.44
N GLN A 353 -30.62 -14.28 15.18
CA GLN A 353 -31.86 -15.04 15.10
C GLN A 353 -33.03 -14.18 14.62
N THR A 354 -33.90 -14.75 13.79
CA THR A 354 -35.19 -14.15 13.43
C THR A 354 -36.23 -14.36 14.55
N GLY A 355 -37.34 -13.64 14.47
CA GLY A 355 -38.56 -14.09 15.13
C GLY A 355 -39.09 -15.38 14.51
N THR A 356 -39.88 -16.13 15.28
CA THR A 356 -40.59 -17.33 14.83
C THR A 356 -41.75 -16.95 13.90
N THR A 357 -41.87 -17.63 12.77
CA THR A 357 -43.05 -17.60 11.91
C THR A 357 -43.82 -18.89 12.13
N ASN A 358 -44.97 -18.77 12.78
CA ASN A 358 -45.75 -19.94 13.14
C ASN A 358 -46.49 -20.54 11.94
N ASP A 359 -46.73 -21.84 12.01
CA ASP A 359 -47.58 -22.60 11.10
C ASP A 359 -47.20 -22.42 9.61
N VAL A 360 -45.92 -22.58 9.26
CA VAL A 360 -45.47 -22.45 7.86
C VAL A 360 -46.09 -23.58 7.01
N PRO A 361 -46.91 -23.27 5.98
CA PRO A 361 -47.61 -24.31 5.23
C PRO A 361 -46.65 -25.22 4.46
N THR A 362 -46.87 -26.54 4.53
CA THR A 362 -46.20 -27.53 3.69
C THR A 362 -46.35 -27.18 2.20
N GLY A 363 -45.26 -27.26 1.43
CA GLY A 363 -45.31 -26.90 0.01
C GLY A 363 -44.96 -25.45 -0.31
N SER A 364 -44.76 -24.61 0.72
CA SER A 364 -44.64 -23.16 0.56
C SER A 364 -43.20 -22.64 0.61
N THR A 365 -43.03 -21.35 0.31
CA THR A 365 -41.76 -20.63 0.50
C THR A 365 -41.96 -19.49 1.48
N LEU A 366 -41.36 -19.61 2.66
CA LEU A 366 -41.22 -18.51 3.62
C LEU A 366 -40.11 -17.57 3.14
N ASN A 367 -40.49 -16.45 2.52
CA ASN A 367 -39.55 -15.43 2.11
C ASN A 367 -39.37 -14.38 3.22
N LEU A 368 -38.19 -14.37 3.83
CA LEU A 368 -37.81 -13.44 4.87
C LEU A 368 -37.19 -12.15 4.32
N GLY A 369 -37.21 -11.89 3.01
CA GLY A 369 -36.65 -10.68 2.41
C GLY A 369 -35.17 -10.50 2.74
N SER A 370 -34.71 -9.25 2.78
CA SER A 370 -33.33 -8.93 3.16
C SER A 370 -33.25 -8.57 4.65
N LEU A 371 -32.32 -9.22 5.33
CA LEU A 371 -32.08 -9.14 6.77
C LEU A 371 -30.63 -8.74 7.08
N THR A 372 -30.43 -8.22 8.28
CA THR A 372 -29.13 -7.83 8.84
C THR A 372 -29.16 -7.89 10.37
N ALA A 373 -28.03 -7.61 11.03
CA ALA A 373 -27.95 -7.47 12.48
C ALA A 373 -28.84 -6.33 12.99
N GLY A 374 -29.66 -6.60 14.00
CA GLY A 374 -30.55 -5.60 14.62
C GLY A 374 -29.81 -4.58 15.50
N ASP A 375 -28.61 -4.93 15.97
CA ASP A 375 -27.71 -4.02 16.67
C ASP A 375 -26.68 -3.46 15.67
N GLY A 376 -26.69 -2.14 15.49
CA GLY A 376 -25.74 -1.43 14.63
C GLY A 376 -24.28 -1.62 15.05
N ALA A 377 -24.00 -1.83 16.34
CA ALA A 377 -22.64 -2.06 16.82
C ALA A 377 -22.02 -3.36 16.26
N LEU A 378 -22.85 -4.35 15.92
CA LEU A 378 -22.40 -5.65 15.39
C LEU A 378 -22.16 -5.66 13.87
N GLN A 379 -22.50 -4.58 13.17
CA GLN A 379 -22.23 -4.44 11.73
C GLN A 379 -20.73 -4.53 11.43
N ARG A 380 -19.87 -4.06 12.36
CA ARG A 380 -18.41 -4.19 12.26
C ARG A 380 -17.93 -5.65 12.29
N GLY A 381 -18.57 -6.52 13.06
CA GLY A 381 -18.26 -7.96 13.02
C GLY A 381 -18.62 -8.60 11.69
N LEU A 382 -19.74 -8.18 11.07
CA LEU A 382 -20.12 -8.60 9.72
C LEU A 382 -19.15 -8.06 8.65
N HIS A 383 -18.69 -6.83 8.82
CA HIS A 383 -17.68 -6.22 7.95
C HIS A 383 -16.36 -7.00 7.99
N ALA A 384 -15.85 -7.38 9.18
CA ALA A 384 -14.67 -8.22 9.30
C ALA A 384 -14.84 -9.59 8.61
N TYR A 385 -16.03 -10.18 8.73
CA TYR A 385 -16.36 -11.44 8.04
C TYR A 385 -16.35 -11.25 6.51
N ASP A 386 -16.72 -10.06 6.01
CA ASP A 386 -16.69 -9.76 4.58
C ASP A 386 -15.30 -9.41 4.05
N SER A 387 -14.43 -8.82 4.86
CA SER A 387 -13.01 -8.66 4.52
C SER A 387 -12.32 -10.02 4.37
N ALA A 388 -12.67 -11.01 5.19
CA ALA A 388 -12.22 -12.39 5.00
C ALA A 388 -12.73 -13.00 3.68
N ASN A 389 -13.97 -12.71 3.30
CA ASN A 389 -14.49 -13.08 1.98
C ASN A 389 -13.67 -12.48 0.83
N ASP A 390 -13.24 -11.21 0.92
CA ASP A 390 -12.40 -10.55 -0.10
C ASP A 390 -11.03 -11.21 -0.23
N ALA A 391 -10.34 -11.40 0.89
CA ALA A 391 -9.07 -12.09 0.95
C ALA A 391 -9.19 -13.52 0.38
N TRP A 392 -10.24 -14.24 0.79
CA TRP A 392 -10.50 -15.60 0.31
C TRP A 392 -10.77 -15.64 -1.18
N LEU A 393 -11.50 -14.68 -1.77
CA LEU A 393 -11.72 -14.68 -3.22
C LEU A 393 -10.41 -14.51 -3.99
N TRP A 394 -9.51 -13.66 -3.48
CA TRP A 394 -8.25 -13.32 -4.12
C TRP A 394 -7.26 -14.49 -4.16
N VAL A 395 -7.12 -15.29 -3.08
CA VAL A 395 -6.12 -16.38 -3.06
C VAL A 395 -6.34 -17.45 -4.16
N PRO A 396 -5.31 -18.06 -4.76
CA PRO A 396 -5.46 -19.11 -5.76
C PRO A 396 -6.15 -20.37 -5.21
N LYS A 397 -7.13 -20.89 -5.96
CA LYS A 397 -7.91 -22.10 -5.61
C LYS A 397 -7.99 -23.11 -6.76
N PRO A 398 -6.85 -23.61 -7.29
CA PRO A 398 -6.85 -24.51 -8.45
C PRO A 398 -7.39 -25.91 -8.15
N ASN A 399 -7.19 -26.40 -6.91
CA ASN A 399 -7.47 -27.79 -6.54
C ASN A 399 -8.47 -27.93 -5.38
N ASN A 400 -8.51 -26.96 -4.46
CA ASN A 400 -9.34 -26.98 -3.25
C ASN A 400 -9.89 -25.57 -2.95
N LEU A 401 -10.62 -25.41 -1.83
CA LEU A 401 -11.13 -24.11 -1.36
C LEU A 401 -10.32 -23.52 -0.20
N CYS A 402 -9.20 -24.14 0.16
CA CYS A 402 -8.40 -23.76 1.31
C CYS A 402 -7.67 -22.43 1.08
N TRP A 403 -7.09 -21.87 2.14
CA TRP A 403 -6.26 -20.67 2.06
C TRP A 403 -4.90 -20.96 1.43
N ASP A 404 -4.35 -22.15 1.70
CA ASP A 404 -3.28 -22.78 0.92
C ASP A 404 -3.81 -23.85 -0.06
N GLN A 405 -3.45 -23.72 -1.33
CA GLN A 405 -3.79 -24.67 -2.40
C GLN A 405 -3.11 -26.04 -2.27
N ASP A 406 -2.08 -26.17 -1.44
CA ASP A 406 -1.36 -27.43 -1.21
C ASP A 406 -1.97 -28.26 -0.07
N ASP A 407 -2.90 -27.68 0.70
CA ASP A 407 -3.54 -28.35 1.83
C ASP A 407 -4.48 -29.49 1.42
N ALA A 408 -4.34 -30.62 2.13
CA ALA A 408 -5.30 -31.71 2.09
C ALA A 408 -6.53 -31.45 2.99
N SER A 409 -6.37 -30.61 4.01
CA SER A 409 -7.43 -30.20 4.94
C SER A 409 -7.27 -28.73 5.27
N CYS A 410 -8.31 -27.93 5.01
CA CYS A 410 -8.22 -26.49 5.20
C CYS A 410 -8.17 -26.12 6.68
N ARG A 411 -7.25 -25.22 7.03
CA ARG A 411 -7.26 -24.50 8.30
C ARG A 411 -8.34 -23.42 8.32
N GLN A 412 -9.02 -23.26 9.47
CA GLN A 412 -10.00 -22.21 9.67
C GLN A 412 -9.32 -20.95 10.21
N VAL A 413 -9.42 -19.83 9.51
CA VAL A 413 -8.97 -18.52 10.02
C VAL A 413 -9.97 -18.01 11.07
N VAL A 414 -9.50 -17.77 12.30
CA VAL A 414 -10.36 -17.35 13.42
C VAL A 414 -10.10 -15.89 13.76
N ILE A 415 -11.14 -15.05 13.65
CA ILE A 415 -11.08 -13.62 13.92
C ILE A 415 -11.82 -13.32 15.24
N ASN A 416 -11.08 -12.92 16.26
CA ASN A 416 -11.58 -12.48 17.55
C ASN A 416 -11.95 -10.99 17.50
N TRP A 417 -13.23 -10.68 17.67
CA TRP A 417 -13.70 -9.30 17.67
C TRP A 417 -14.90 -9.10 18.60
N ALA A 418 -14.99 -7.90 19.18
CA ALA A 418 -16.11 -7.45 20.00
C ALA A 418 -16.37 -5.95 19.76
N PRO A 419 -17.62 -5.48 19.89
CA PRO A 419 -17.97 -4.07 19.71
C PRO A 419 -17.32 -3.13 20.74
N ASP A 420 -16.78 -3.68 21.81
CA ASP A 420 -16.05 -3.02 22.89
C ASP A 420 -14.61 -3.56 23.04
N SER A 421 -14.06 -4.22 22.00
CA SER A 421 -12.71 -4.79 22.04
C SER A 421 -11.64 -3.71 22.23
N THR A 422 -10.87 -3.88 23.31
CA THR A 422 -9.65 -3.11 23.60
C THR A 422 -8.39 -3.97 23.53
N ASP A 423 -8.47 -5.22 23.04
CA ASP A 423 -7.35 -6.17 23.01
C ASP A 423 -6.24 -5.72 22.04
N GLY A 424 -6.57 -4.89 21.05
CA GLY A 424 -5.67 -4.42 20.02
C GLY A 424 -5.85 -5.18 18.70
N THR A 425 -5.03 -4.81 17.73
CA THR A 425 -4.98 -5.39 16.38
C THR A 425 -3.68 -6.18 16.27
N TYR A 426 -3.74 -7.49 16.07
CA TYR A 426 -2.56 -8.36 15.92
C TYR A 426 -2.93 -9.79 15.50
N TYR A 427 -1.97 -10.56 14.99
CA TYR A 427 -2.06 -12.00 14.80
C TYR A 427 -1.37 -12.78 15.94
N ASP A 428 -2.12 -13.65 16.62
CA ASP A 428 -1.59 -14.55 17.65
C ASP A 428 -1.07 -15.86 17.01
N LEU A 429 0.25 -15.94 16.82
CA LEU A 429 0.93 -17.14 16.35
C LEU A 429 0.74 -18.36 17.26
N GLY A 430 0.48 -18.18 18.56
CA GLY A 430 0.28 -19.30 19.48
C GLY A 430 -1.12 -19.90 19.40
N GLY A 431 -2.09 -19.07 19.03
CA GLY A 431 -3.51 -19.44 18.94
C GLY A 431 -4.05 -19.59 17.52
N ASN A 432 -3.24 -19.26 16.50
CA ASN A 432 -3.60 -19.12 15.09
C ASN A 432 -4.85 -18.25 14.91
N GLN A 433 -4.84 -17.08 15.56
CA GLN A 433 -6.01 -16.22 15.72
C GLN A 433 -5.69 -14.77 15.38
N VAL A 434 -6.56 -14.16 14.59
CA VAL A 434 -6.56 -12.72 14.36
C VAL A 434 -7.31 -12.04 15.51
N HIS A 435 -6.76 -10.97 16.06
CA HIS A 435 -7.40 -10.14 17.07
C HIS A 435 -7.60 -8.73 16.51
N LEU A 436 -8.80 -8.18 16.70
CA LEU A 436 -9.18 -6.86 16.23
C LEU A 436 -9.71 -6.00 17.38
N ALA A 437 -9.32 -4.74 17.41
CA ALA A 437 -9.99 -3.72 18.22
C ALA A 437 -11.36 -3.37 17.63
N ALA A 438 -12.19 -2.72 18.45
CA ALA A 438 -13.60 -2.48 18.13
C ALA A 438 -13.83 -1.79 16.78
N ASP A 439 -13.00 -0.81 16.45
CA ASP A 439 -13.16 0.04 15.26
C ASP A 439 -12.45 -0.51 14.00
N ASP A 440 -11.51 -1.46 14.12
CA ASP A 440 -10.66 -1.92 13.02
C ASP A 440 -11.42 -2.48 11.81
N PRO A 441 -12.58 -3.16 11.96
CA PRO A 441 -13.37 -3.55 10.81
C PRO A 441 -13.85 -2.38 9.94
N ASN A 442 -13.84 -1.14 10.42
CA ASN A 442 -14.09 0.04 9.59
C ASN A 442 -12.93 0.37 8.61
N ALA A 443 -11.85 -0.42 8.61
CA ALA A 443 -10.75 -0.37 7.66
C ALA A 443 -10.47 -1.79 7.13
N PRO A 444 -11.05 -2.19 5.99
CA PRO A 444 -10.86 -3.53 5.42
C PRO A 444 -9.39 -3.91 5.21
N THR A 445 -8.55 -2.94 4.85
CA THR A 445 -7.09 -3.11 4.71
C THR A 445 -6.44 -3.59 6.01
N THR A 446 -6.86 -3.07 7.17
CA THR A 446 -6.37 -3.51 8.49
C THR A 446 -6.81 -4.93 8.80
N VAL A 447 -8.06 -5.29 8.51
CA VAL A 447 -8.54 -6.67 8.72
C VAL A 447 -7.79 -7.66 7.84
N VAL A 448 -7.62 -7.32 6.56
CA VAL A 448 -6.92 -8.18 5.59
C VAL A 448 -5.41 -8.25 5.85
N HIS A 449 -4.79 -7.22 6.45
CA HIS A 449 -3.41 -7.28 6.96
C HIS A 449 -3.22 -8.43 7.96
N GLU A 450 -4.06 -8.48 8.99
CA GLU A 450 -3.99 -9.54 10.01
C GLU A 450 -4.34 -10.92 9.45
N ILE A 451 -5.29 -10.99 8.53
CA ILE A 451 -5.57 -12.21 7.77
C ILE A 451 -4.36 -12.60 6.92
N GLY A 452 -3.59 -11.62 6.41
CA GLY A 452 -2.34 -11.84 5.69
C GLY A 452 -1.32 -12.61 6.53
N HIS A 453 -1.14 -12.23 7.80
CA HIS A 453 -0.32 -13.01 8.73
C HIS A 453 -0.82 -14.45 8.88
N ALA A 454 -2.13 -14.66 9.06
CA ALA A 454 -2.71 -16.00 9.13
C ALA A 454 -2.50 -16.81 7.84
N VAL A 455 -2.64 -16.19 6.67
CA VAL A 455 -2.42 -16.84 5.36
C VAL A 455 -0.94 -17.19 5.16
N MET A 456 -0.03 -16.28 5.50
CA MET A 456 1.41 -16.55 5.43
C MET A 456 1.83 -17.70 6.33
N ASP A 457 1.27 -17.76 7.54
CA ASP A 457 1.46 -18.87 8.46
C ASP A 457 0.93 -20.21 7.90
N ASP A 458 -0.16 -20.16 7.11
CA ASP A 458 -0.73 -21.34 6.39
C ASP A 458 0.25 -21.84 5.34
N LEU A 459 0.64 -20.92 4.45
CA LEU A 459 1.53 -21.18 3.34
C LEU A 459 2.87 -21.76 3.83
N TYR A 460 3.31 -21.32 5.01
CA TYR A 460 4.58 -21.75 5.60
C TYR A 460 4.44 -23.01 6.46
N ASN A 461 3.26 -23.64 6.47
CA ASN A 461 2.97 -24.85 7.23
C ASN A 461 3.30 -24.67 8.72
N ASP A 462 2.77 -23.61 9.34
CA ASP A 462 3.01 -23.18 10.72
C ASP A 462 4.49 -22.88 11.03
N SER A 463 5.30 -22.60 10.00
CA SER A 463 6.73 -22.22 10.12
C SER A 463 6.92 -20.72 9.92
N PHE A 464 6.11 -19.92 10.62
CA PHE A 464 6.16 -18.47 10.53
C PHE A 464 7.56 -17.91 10.85
N PRO A 465 8.05 -16.89 10.10
CA PRO A 465 9.37 -16.32 10.35
C PRO A 465 9.52 -15.72 11.75
N ALA A 466 10.71 -15.88 12.33
CA ALA A 466 11.02 -15.22 13.59
C ALA A 466 11.14 -13.70 13.39
N ALA A 467 10.28 -12.93 14.06
CA ALA A 467 10.24 -11.47 14.01
C ALA A 467 10.60 -10.85 15.38
N PRO A 468 11.88 -10.87 15.79
CA PRO A 468 12.27 -10.34 17.10
C PRO A 468 12.03 -8.83 17.18
N ASN A 469 11.50 -8.38 18.32
CA ASN A 469 11.16 -6.99 18.63
C ASN A 469 10.21 -6.34 17.61
N CYS A 470 9.29 -7.12 17.03
CA CYS A 470 8.33 -6.62 16.05
C CYS A 470 7.13 -5.90 16.68
N ASN A 471 6.83 -6.13 17.95
CA ASN A 471 5.73 -5.45 18.62
C ASN A 471 6.24 -4.46 19.69
N PRO A 472 5.96 -3.15 19.55
CA PRO A 472 5.28 -2.49 18.43
C PRO A 472 6.24 -2.16 17.25
N HIS A 473 5.71 -1.97 16.05
CA HIS A 473 6.44 -1.60 14.82
C HIS A 473 5.83 -0.37 14.11
N SER A 474 6.45 0.02 13.00
CA SER A 474 6.03 1.15 12.17
C SER A 474 6.37 0.90 10.71
N VAL A 475 5.40 1.17 9.83
CA VAL A 475 5.52 1.03 8.36
C VAL A 475 6.77 1.67 7.79
N THR A 476 7.09 2.85 8.32
CA THR A 476 8.16 3.70 7.79
C THR A 476 9.49 3.54 8.53
N GLY A 477 9.53 2.76 9.61
CA GLY A 477 10.69 2.60 10.48
C GLY A 477 11.46 1.30 10.23
N ALA A 478 12.78 1.35 10.34
CA ALA A 478 13.59 0.13 10.37
C ALA A 478 13.27 -0.72 11.62
N SER A 479 13.14 -2.03 11.42
CA SER A 479 12.91 -3.08 12.40
C SER A 479 13.91 -4.23 12.19
N SER A 480 13.58 -5.47 12.59
CA SER A 480 14.38 -6.64 12.22
C SER A 480 14.03 -7.13 10.82
N ALA A 481 14.96 -7.78 10.11
CA ALA A 481 14.70 -8.29 8.76
C ALA A 481 13.54 -9.31 8.68
N GLY A 482 13.30 -10.06 9.76
CA GLY A 482 12.15 -10.95 9.87
C GLY A 482 10.84 -10.18 10.03
N CYS A 483 10.81 -9.18 10.93
CA CYS A 483 9.66 -8.30 11.12
C CYS A 483 9.29 -7.53 9.84
N ALA A 484 10.28 -6.91 9.20
CA ALA A 484 10.07 -6.18 7.94
C ALA A 484 9.52 -7.08 6.83
N TRP A 485 9.91 -8.36 6.80
CA TRP A 485 9.39 -9.31 5.84
C TRP A 485 7.95 -9.72 6.13
N THR A 486 7.63 -10.10 7.37
CA THR A 486 6.29 -10.56 7.74
C THR A 486 5.28 -9.42 7.66
N GLU A 487 5.61 -8.24 8.18
CA GLU A 487 4.74 -7.07 8.09
C GLU A 487 4.65 -6.54 6.65
N GLY A 488 5.76 -6.47 5.91
CA GLY A 488 5.73 -5.97 4.53
C GLY A 488 4.93 -6.88 3.57
N TRP A 489 4.95 -8.20 3.80
CA TRP A 489 4.09 -9.13 3.07
C TRP A 489 2.61 -8.95 3.46
N ALA A 490 2.33 -8.78 4.74
CA ALA A 490 0.98 -8.52 5.25
C ALA A 490 0.41 -7.15 4.82
N GLU A 491 1.25 -6.17 4.49
CA GLU A 491 0.85 -4.89 3.89
C GLU A 491 0.60 -5.00 2.37
N TRP A 492 1.42 -5.79 1.67
CA TRP A 492 1.26 -6.06 0.24
C TRP A 492 -0.04 -6.83 -0.07
N PHE A 493 -0.41 -7.77 0.79
CA PHE A 493 -1.61 -8.60 0.60
C PHE A 493 -2.91 -7.79 0.46
N PRO A 494 -3.32 -6.90 1.38
CA PRO A 494 -4.49 -6.05 1.20
C PRO A 494 -4.35 -5.09 0.02
N ALA A 495 -3.14 -4.58 -0.26
CA ALA A 495 -2.92 -3.67 -1.39
C ALA A 495 -3.28 -4.33 -2.72
N THR A 496 -2.98 -5.62 -2.87
CA THR A 496 -3.30 -6.40 -4.07
C THR A 496 -4.72 -6.98 -4.06
N VAL A 497 -5.29 -7.30 -2.89
CA VAL A 497 -6.70 -7.73 -2.74
C VAL A 497 -7.66 -6.61 -3.19
N TYR A 498 -7.34 -5.37 -2.84
CA TYR A 498 -8.16 -4.20 -3.11
C TYR A 498 -7.72 -3.37 -4.33
N ASN A 499 -6.55 -3.66 -4.91
CA ASN A 499 -5.93 -2.85 -5.95
C ASN A 499 -5.81 -1.37 -5.52
N ASP A 500 -5.24 -1.19 -4.34
CA ASP A 500 -5.15 0.10 -3.65
C ASP A 500 -3.85 0.17 -2.82
N PRO A 501 -2.89 1.03 -3.17
CA PRO A 501 -1.60 1.10 -2.49
C PRO A 501 -1.66 1.78 -1.11
N PHE A 502 -2.82 2.29 -0.70
CA PHE A 502 -2.96 2.95 0.60
C PHE A 502 -3.27 1.95 1.71
N PHE A 503 -2.37 1.88 2.68
CA PHE A 503 -2.69 1.31 3.98
C PHE A 503 -3.53 2.31 4.79
N ARG A 504 -4.71 1.89 5.28
CA ARG A 504 -5.65 2.74 6.03
C ARG A 504 -5.97 2.15 7.38
N TRP A 505 -6.18 3.04 8.35
CA TRP A 505 -6.59 2.71 9.71
C TRP A 505 -7.97 3.30 10.03
N PRO A 506 -8.74 2.70 10.95
CA PRO A 506 -10.09 3.17 11.28
C PRO A 506 -10.11 4.55 11.97
N ASN A 507 -8.97 4.99 12.51
CA ASN A 507 -8.79 6.32 13.09
C ASN A 507 -8.64 7.42 12.02
N GLY A 508 -8.70 7.06 10.73
CA GLY A 508 -8.58 7.98 9.59
C GLY A 508 -7.14 8.29 9.18
N ALA A 509 -6.15 7.64 9.79
CA ALA A 509 -4.81 7.61 9.24
C ALA A 509 -4.78 6.86 7.90
N SER A 510 -3.87 7.26 7.03
CA SER A 510 -3.63 6.62 5.74
C SER A 510 -2.19 6.82 5.34
N LEU A 511 -1.60 5.84 4.67
CA LEU A 511 -0.23 5.87 4.16
C LEU A 511 -0.19 5.26 2.76
N ASN A 512 0.25 6.02 1.76
CA ASN A 512 0.51 5.45 0.43
C ASN A 512 1.87 4.70 0.44
N LEU A 513 1.84 3.38 0.22
CA LEU A 513 3.02 2.54 0.21
C LEU A 513 3.95 2.86 -0.98
N GLU A 514 3.42 3.37 -2.10
CA GLU A 514 4.18 3.80 -3.29
C GLU A 514 5.08 5.04 -3.05
N ASN A 515 4.86 5.77 -1.95
CA ASN A 515 5.67 6.93 -1.62
C ASN A 515 7.10 6.57 -1.15
N ALA A 516 7.40 5.27 -0.96
CA ALA A 516 8.70 4.79 -0.55
C ALA A 516 9.80 5.19 -1.56
N SER A 517 10.66 6.18 -1.28
CA SER A 517 11.80 6.51 -2.14
C SER A 517 13.07 6.85 -1.35
N TRP A 518 14.20 7.02 -2.03
CA TRP A 518 15.45 7.48 -1.43
C TRP A 518 15.28 8.86 -0.78
N GLY A 519 15.81 9.02 0.43
CA GLY A 519 15.81 10.30 1.14
C GLY A 519 14.42 10.82 1.56
N ASN A 520 13.37 9.98 1.53
CA ASN A 520 12.01 10.38 1.88
C ASN A 520 11.69 10.36 3.40
N GLY A 521 12.70 10.07 4.23
CA GLY A 521 12.58 10.00 5.68
C GLY A 521 12.27 8.63 6.26
N TRP A 522 11.84 7.67 5.45
CA TRP A 522 11.63 6.30 5.92
C TRP A 522 12.97 5.59 6.12
N GLY A 523 12.99 4.55 6.95
CA GLY A 523 14.11 3.60 7.00
C GLY A 523 14.45 3.07 5.61
N GLU A 524 15.73 2.88 5.31
CA GLU A 524 16.20 2.36 4.01
C GLU A 524 16.47 0.87 4.11
N GLY A 525 16.33 0.14 3.00
CA GLY A 525 16.64 -1.28 2.90
C GLY A 525 15.51 -2.22 3.32
N ASP A 526 15.81 -3.52 3.25
CA ASP A 526 14.91 -4.65 3.48
C ASP A 526 14.59 -4.92 4.96
N THR A 527 15.00 -4.02 5.85
CA THR A 527 14.66 -4.02 7.28
C THR A 527 13.53 -3.06 7.62
N THR A 528 12.92 -2.42 6.63
CA THR A 528 11.78 -1.51 6.82
C THR A 528 10.56 -2.10 6.11
N GLU A 529 9.48 -2.40 6.83
CA GLU A 529 8.32 -3.13 6.29
C GLU A 529 7.71 -2.43 5.07
N GLY A 530 7.50 -1.12 5.13
CA GLY A 530 6.95 -0.35 4.00
C GLY A 530 7.86 -0.31 2.78
N ARG A 531 9.17 -0.61 2.90
CA ARG A 531 10.06 -0.77 1.73
C ARG A 531 9.87 -2.14 1.08
N VAL A 532 9.68 -3.17 1.90
CA VAL A 532 9.35 -4.52 1.43
C VAL A 532 7.98 -4.52 0.76
N ALA A 533 6.96 -3.92 1.39
CA ALA A 533 5.62 -3.81 0.85
C ALA A 533 5.62 -3.07 -0.50
N ALA A 534 6.22 -1.88 -0.56
CA ALA A 534 6.32 -1.11 -1.80
C ALA A 534 7.06 -1.90 -2.90
N ALA A 535 8.20 -2.54 -2.58
CA ALA A 535 8.91 -3.36 -3.55
C ALA A 535 8.07 -4.52 -4.10
N LEU A 536 7.21 -5.14 -3.29
CA LEU A 536 6.28 -6.17 -3.74
C LEU A 536 5.13 -5.59 -4.58
N ILE A 537 4.65 -4.39 -4.27
CA ILE A 537 3.62 -3.70 -5.07
C ILE A 537 4.18 -3.31 -6.43
N ASP A 538 5.33 -2.61 -6.51
CA ASP A 538 5.99 -2.27 -7.78
C ASP A 538 6.20 -3.51 -8.66
N ILE A 539 6.64 -4.65 -8.09
CA ILE A 539 6.78 -5.91 -8.85
C ILE A 539 5.42 -6.43 -9.35
N THR A 540 4.38 -6.27 -8.55
CA THR A 540 3.04 -6.81 -8.82
C THR A 540 2.32 -6.01 -9.90
N ASP A 541 2.26 -4.69 -9.74
CA ASP A 541 1.45 -3.86 -10.60
C ASP A 541 2.15 -3.61 -11.94
N SER A 542 1.50 -2.89 -12.85
CA SER A 542 2.11 -2.48 -14.12
C SER A 542 2.08 -0.96 -14.27
N ALA A 543 1.83 -0.25 -13.17
CA ALA A 543 1.68 1.18 -13.08
C ALA A 543 3.04 1.87 -12.86
N ASN A 544 4.06 1.39 -13.60
CA ASN A 544 5.45 1.80 -13.45
C ASN A 544 5.68 3.30 -13.24
N GLU A 545 6.25 3.71 -12.10
CA GLU A 545 6.64 5.10 -11.85
C GLU A 545 8.13 5.40 -12.06
N ALA A 546 8.43 6.64 -12.45
CA ALA A 546 9.81 7.09 -12.56
C ALA A 546 10.52 7.04 -11.18
N THR A 547 11.79 6.63 -11.10
CA THR A 547 12.75 6.47 -12.22
C THR A 547 13.15 5.03 -12.51
N TRP A 548 13.10 4.14 -11.51
CA TRP A 548 13.58 2.76 -11.64
C TRP A 548 12.47 1.73 -11.58
N ASP A 549 11.26 2.10 -11.16
CA ASP A 549 10.14 1.21 -11.30
C ASP A 549 9.70 1.13 -12.77
N ARG A 550 9.87 -0.05 -13.34
CA ARG A 550 9.74 -0.33 -14.78
C ARG A 550 9.37 -1.77 -15.07
N TYR A 551 8.95 -2.52 -14.05
CA TYR A 551 8.74 -3.95 -14.14
C TYR A 551 7.46 -4.34 -13.41
N GLY A 552 6.59 -5.04 -14.12
CA GLY A 552 5.35 -5.58 -13.59
C GLY A 552 5.10 -7.00 -14.06
N GLU A 553 4.67 -7.87 -13.16
CA GLU A 553 4.41 -9.30 -13.48
C GLU A 553 3.12 -9.87 -12.87
N GLY A 554 2.34 -9.07 -12.15
CA GLY A 554 1.20 -9.56 -11.39
C GLY A 554 1.61 -10.27 -10.08
N PRO A 555 0.63 -10.60 -9.22
CA PRO A 555 0.92 -11.07 -7.86
C PRO A 555 1.35 -12.54 -7.81
N TRP A 556 1.15 -13.30 -8.89
CA TRP A 556 1.22 -14.77 -8.83
C TRP A 556 2.62 -15.34 -8.69
N ASN A 557 3.64 -14.65 -9.19
CA ASN A 557 5.03 -15.09 -9.00
C ASN A 557 5.47 -14.87 -7.54
N ILE A 558 5.05 -13.76 -6.91
CA ILE A 558 5.24 -13.53 -5.47
C ILE A 558 4.52 -14.61 -4.67
N TRP A 559 3.23 -14.84 -4.94
CA TRP A 559 2.46 -15.91 -4.29
C TRP A 559 3.12 -17.28 -4.45
N THR A 560 3.59 -17.61 -5.66
CA THR A 560 4.23 -18.89 -5.95
C THR A 560 5.51 -19.08 -5.15
N THR A 561 6.38 -18.07 -5.08
CA THR A 561 7.60 -18.15 -4.25
C THR A 561 7.25 -18.25 -2.76
N SER A 562 6.26 -17.50 -2.26
CA SER A 562 5.81 -17.63 -0.87
C SER A 562 5.29 -19.03 -0.55
N ARG A 563 4.50 -19.64 -1.43
CA ARG A 563 4.00 -21.01 -1.22
C ARG A 563 5.11 -22.07 -1.27
N LEU A 564 6.07 -21.92 -2.19
CA LEU A 564 7.12 -22.93 -2.39
C LEU A 564 8.21 -22.88 -1.32
N HIS A 565 8.38 -21.76 -0.62
CA HIS A 565 9.50 -21.55 0.28
C HIS A 565 9.14 -20.78 1.55
N ASN A 566 9.56 -21.34 2.69
CA ASN A 566 9.48 -20.68 4.00
C ASN A 566 10.59 -19.63 4.13
N SER A 567 10.39 -18.46 3.51
CA SER A 567 11.37 -17.38 3.50
C SER A 567 11.37 -16.65 4.84
N THR A 568 12.50 -16.65 5.56
CA THR A 568 12.55 -16.03 6.90
C THR A 568 12.89 -14.53 6.88
N THR A 569 13.28 -14.00 5.73
CA THR A 569 13.57 -12.57 5.47
C THR A 569 13.27 -12.26 4.00
N PHE A 570 13.17 -10.98 3.65
CA PHE A 570 13.01 -10.58 2.25
C PHE A 570 14.22 -10.97 1.38
N ALA A 571 15.44 -10.94 1.92
CA ALA A 571 16.64 -11.42 1.22
C ALA A 571 16.55 -12.92 0.89
N ASN A 572 16.00 -13.74 1.80
CA ASN A 572 15.75 -15.16 1.55
C ASN A 572 14.69 -15.34 0.46
N PHE A 573 13.57 -14.61 0.55
CA PHE A 573 12.54 -14.59 -0.51
C PHE A 573 13.13 -14.25 -1.88
N TRP A 574 14.00 -13.24 -1.96
CA TRP A 574 14.65 -12.84 -3.19
C TRP A 574 15.56 -13.94 -3.77
N SER A 575 16.30 -14.65 -2.91
CA SER A 575 17.11 -15.81 -3.31
C SER A 575 16.23 -16.97 -3.81
N HIS A 576 15.11 -17.25 -3.14
CA HIS A 576 14.17 -18.30 -3.54
C HIS A 576 13.48 -17.96 -4.87
N ARG A 577 13.05 -16.72 -5.05
CA ARG A 577 12.52 -16.19 -6.30
C ARG A 577 13.48 -16.40 -7.48
N THR A 578 14.78 -16.21 -7.25
CA THR A 578 15.83 -16.50 -8.23
C THR A 578 15.86 -18.00 -8.56
N ALA A 579 15.79 -18.87 -7.54
CA ALA A 579 15.77 -20.31 -7.71
C ALA A 579 14.51 -20.82 -8.46
N ASP A 580 13.38 -20.13 -8.30
CA ASP A 580 12.13 -20.39 -9.02
C ASP A 580 12.18 -19.93 -10.50
N GLY A 581 13.23 -19.21 -10.89
CA GLY A 581 13.43 -18.71 -12.26
C GLY A 581 12.65 -17.44 -12.58
N PHE A 582 12.11 -16.74 -11.57
CA PHE A 582 11.44 -15.47 -11.77
C PHE A 582 12.43 -14.32 -11.97
N ASN A 583 11.95 -13.19 -12.52
CA ASN A 583 12.81 -12.07 -12.84
C ASN A 583 13.43 -11.45 -11.57
N VAL A 584 14.75 -11.36 -11.56
CA VAL A 584 15.57 -10.67 -10.54
C VAL A 584 16.67 -9.82 -11.19
N ALA A 585 16.51 -9.50 -12.48
CA ALA A 585 17.54 -8.83 -13.28
C ALA A 585 17.54 -7.31 -13.03
N ASP A 586 18.69 -6.66 -13.26
CA ASP A 586 18.83 -5.21 -13.21
C ASP A 586 17.86 -4.48 -14.17
N SER A 587 17.53 -5.09 -15.30
CA SER A 587 16.57 -4.53 -16.25
C SER A 587 15.10 -4.76 -15.86
N GLY A 588 14.82 -5.53 -14.81
CA GLY A 588 13.48 -5.89 -14.35
C GLY A 588 13.30 -5.63 -12.85
N ALA A 589 12.85 -6.65 -12.11
CA ALA A 589 12.35 -6.51 -10.74
C ALA A 589 13.38 -5.93 -9.74
N LEU A 590 14.69 -6.11 -9.96
CA LEU A 590 15.70 -5.54 -9.07
C LEU A 590 15.71 -4.00 -9.12
N ALA A 591 15.26 -3.41 -10.23
CA ALA A 591 15.12 -1.96 -10.36
C ALA A 591 13.99 -1.43 -9.46
N SER A 592 12.87 -2.14 -9.35
CA SER A 592 11.75 -1.84 -8.44
C SER A 592 12.16 -1.97 -6.96
N LEU A 593 13.00 -2.96 -6.61
CA LEU A 593 13.61 -3.02 -5.27
C LEU A 593 14.48 -1.78 -4.98
N TYR A 594 15.34 -1.40 -5.92
CA TYR A 594 16.22 -0.25 -5.76
C TYR A 594 15.43 1.06 -5.67
N GLN A 595 14.34 1.20 -6.42
CA GLN A 595 13.41 2.31 -6.33
C GLN A 595 12.88 2.49 -4.90
N ASN A 596 12.63 1.36 -4.22
CA ASN A 596 12.18 1.26 -2.84
C ASN A 596 13.33 1.13 -1.83
N THR A 597 14.54 1.54 -2.21
CA THR A 597 15.75 1.60 -1.35
C THR A 597 16.31 0.25 -0.89
N ILE A 598 15.89 -0.84 -1.50
CA ILE A 598 16.47 -2.18 -1.29
C ILE A 598 17.53 -2.42 -2.37
N ASP A 599 18.81 -2.28 -1.99
CA ASP A 599 19.93 -2.43 -2.92
C ASP A 599 20.64 -3.79 -2.76
N TYR A 600 20.25 -4.78 -3.57
CA TYR A 600 20.98 -6.04 -3.73
C TYR A 600 22.01 -5.96 -4.87
N GLN A 601 22.89 -4.95 -4.80
CA GLN A 601 23.89 -4.63 -5.81
C GLN A 601 23.29 -4.32 -7.18
N PHE A 602 22.24 -3.50 -7.19
CA PHE A 602 21.58 -3.04 -8.41
C PHE A 602 22.56 -2.22 -9.28
N ARG A 603 22.63 -2.55 -10.56
CA ARG A 603 23.44 -1.83 -11.55
C ARG A 603 22.55 -1.41 -12.69
N ASP A 604 22.19 -0.14 -12.74
CA ASP A 604 21.29 0.37 -13.77
C ASP A 604 21.92 0.16 -15.17
N PRO A 605 21.30 -0.65 -16.05
CA PRO A 605 21.95 -1.05 -17.30
C PRO A 605 22.11 0.13 -18.26
N LEU A 606 23.33 0.33 -18.75
CA LEU A 606 23.58 1.29 -19.83
C LEU A 606 23.52 0.59 -21.18
N GLY A 607 22.50 0.93 -21.96
CA GLY A 607 22.38 0.52 -23.36
C GLY A 607 23.33 1.30 -24.27
N ASN A 608 23.76 0.69 -25.37
CA ASN A 608 24.61 1.35 -26.36
C ASN A 608 23.87 2.52 -27.03
N TYR A 609 24.45 3.72 -26.99
CA TYR A 609 23.86 4.97 -27.50
C TYR A 609 22.44 5.23 -26.98
N ALA A 610 22.14 4.76 -25.77
CA ALA A 610 20.85 4.91 -25.10
C ALA A 610 21.03 5.79 -23.86
N PRO A 611 20.96 7.13 -23.98
CA PRO A 611 21.17 8.03 -22.86
C PRO A 611 20.05 7.88 -21.83
N LEU A 612 20.43 7.85 -20.55
CA LEU A 612 19.52 7.83 -19.41
C LEU A 612 19.46 9.21 -18.77
N VAL A 613 18.26 9.62 -18.32
CA VAL A 613 18.06 10.79 -17.46
C VAL A 613 17.85 10.30 -16.04
N ARG A 614 18.57 10.86 -15.08
CA ARG A 614 18.53 10.44 -13.68
C ARG A 614 18.39 11.62 -12.72
N PRO A 615 17.77 11.41 -11.54
CA PRO A 615 17.71 12.44 -10.51
C PRO A 615 19.09 12.66 -9.88
N THR A 616 19.17 13.54 -8.90
CA THR A 616 20.40 13.77 -8.13
C THR A 616 20.92 12.43 -7.56
N PRO A 617 22.22 12.11 -7.72
CA PRO A 617 22.81 10.86 -7.23
C PRO A 617 23.07 10.96 -5.73
N THR A 618 21.99 10.86 -4.95
CA THR A 618 22.03 10.79 -3.47
C THR A 618 21.06 9.71 -3.00
N PRO A 619 21.55 8.48 -2.68
CA PRO A 619 22.94 8.01 -2.67
C PRO A 619 23.57 7.92 -4.08
N PRO A 620 24.88 7.63 -4.20
CA PRO A 620 25.51 7.42 -5.51
C PRO A 620 24.73 6.43 -6.38
N HIS A 621 24.61 6.74 -7.66
CA HIS A 621 23.96 5.84 -8.61
C HIS A 621 24.99 4.95 -9.29
N ASN A 622 24.68 3.66 -9.36
CA ASN A 622 25.58 2.63 -9.86
C ASN A 622 25.02 2.04 -11.15
N PHE A 623 25.88 1.90 -12.15
CA PHE A 623 25.54 1.45 -13.50
C PHE A 623 26.32 0.19 -13.84
N GLY A 624 25.87 -0.50 -14.89
CA GLY A 624 26.56 -1.65 -15.46
C GLY A 624 26.47 -1.65 -16.98
N TYR A 625 27.56 -2.04 -17.64
CA TYR A 625 27.56 -2.38 -19.07
C TYR A 625 28.66 -3.38 -19.41
N SER A 626 28.51 -4.06 -20.53
CA SER A 626 29.54 -4.89 -21.12
C SER A 626 30.04 -4.27 -22.42
N THR A 627 31.36 -4.27 -22.63
CA THR A 627 31.91 -3.94 -23.96
C THR A 627 31.65 -5.10 -24.90
N SER A 628 31.01 -4.85 -26.04
CA SER A 628 30.65 -5.89 -27.02
C SER A 628 31.52 -5.86 -28.27
N TRP A 629 32.44 -4.90 -28.37
CA TRP A 629 33.25 -4.65 -29.55
C TRP A 629 34.69 -4.36 -29.18
N ASN A 630 35.62 -4.87 -29.97
CA ASN A 630 37.07 -4.66 -29.83
C ASN A 630 37.47 -3.28 -30.39
N TYR A 631 36.81 -2.24 -29.91
CA TYR A 631 36.96 -0.83 -30.27
C TYR A 631 36.85 0.04 -29.02
N TRP A 632 37.06 1.34 -29.13
CA TRP A 632 36.87 2.23 -27.99
C TRP A 632 35.41 2.29 -27.54
N SER A 633 35.21 2.32 -26.23
CA SER A 633 33.93 2.63 -25.59
C SER A 633 34.07 3.79 -24.62
N VAL A 634 33.01 4.54 -24.39
CA VAL A 634 33.00 5.71 -23.53
C VAL A 634 31.71 5.76 -22.72
N VAL A 635 31.82 5.88 -21.40
CA VAL A 635 30.71 6.32 -20.55
C VAL A 635 30.89 7.80 -20.26
N ALA A 636 29.86 8.60 -20.50
CA ALA A 636 29.87 10.04 -20.26
C ALA A 636 28.71 10.48 -19.37
N LEU A 637 28.98 11.47 -18.52
CA LEU A 637 28.11 12.06 -17.52
C LEU A 637 27.93 13.55 -17.83
N LYS A 638 26.69 13.99 -18.02
CA LYS A 638 26.31 15.38 -18.25
C LYS A 638 25.42 15.89 -17.12
N PRO A 639 25.97 16.64 -16.14
CA PRO A 639 25.16 17.29 -15.11
C PRO A 639 24.18 18.30 -15.72
N ASN A 640 22.94 18.38 -15.21
CA ASN A 640 22.05 19.50 -15.53
C ASN A 640 22.40 20.74 -14.69
N SER A 641 22.85 20.51 -13.45
CA SER A 641 23.35 21.49 -12.50
C SER A 641 24.29 20.78 -11.52
N GLY A 642 25.00 21.58 -10.71
CA GLY A 642 25.95 21.04 -9.74
C GLY A 642 27.21 20.48 -10.38
N ASP A 643 28.00 19.83 -9.54
CA ASP A 643 29.29 19.19 -9.82
C ASP A 643 29.14 17.70 -9.47
N LEU A 644 29.19 16.85 -10.48
CA LEU A 644 28.97 15.41 -10.34
C LEU A 644 30.16 14.69 -10.95
N ASP A 645 30.71 13.71 -10.22
CA ASP A 645 31.88 12.96 -10.68
C ASP A 645 31.49 11.60 -11.24
N LEU A 646 32.30 11.09 -12.17
CA LEU A 646 32.18 9.77 -12.77
C LEU A 646 33.37 8.90 -12.39
N GLN A 647 33.09 7.71 -11.89
CA GLN A 647 34.09 6.69 -11.57
C GLN A 647 33.77 5.39 -12.31
N LEU A 648 34.79 4.59 -12.62
CA LEU A 648 34.66 3.32 -13.32
C LEU A 648 35.34 2.21 -12.51
N TYR A 649 34.66 1.07 -12.39
CA TYR A 649 35.11 -0.10 -11.63
C TYR A 649 35.10 -1.37 -12.50
N ASP A 650 35.96 -2.32 -12.14
CA ASP A 650 36.14 -3.60 -12.84
C ASP A 650 35.28 -4.74 -12.28
N ASP A 651 34.61 -4.49 -11.16
CA ASP A 651 33.84 -5.49 -10.44
C ASP A 651 32.45 -4.97 -10.07
N ARG A 652 31.48 -5.88 -10.02
CA ARG A 652 30.10 -5.53 -9.70
C ARG A 652 30.00 -4.89 -8.33
N ALA A 653 30.78 -5.32 -7.34
CA ALA A 653 30.77 -4.73 -6.00
C ALA A 653 31.39 -3.31 -5.93
N GLN A 654 32.00 -2.83 -7.02
CA GLN A 654 32.67 -1.54 -7.13
C GLN A 654 33.80 -1.35 -6.08
N GLY A 655 34.57 -2.42 -5.84
CA GLY A 655 35.77 -2.41 -5.00
C GLY A 655 37.08 -2.24 -5.78
N ALA A 656 37.12 -2.61 -7.06
CA ALA A 656 38.27 -2.57 -7.96
C ALA A 656 38.20 -1.34 -8.88
N TYR A 657 38.64 -0.20 -8.36
CA TYR A 657 38.67 1.06 -9.09
C TYR A 657 39.60 1.01 -10.31
N LEU A 658 39.11 1.51 -11.45
CA LEU A 658 39.88 1.60 -12.70
C LEU A 658 40.30 3.04 -13.00
N SER A 659 39.35 3.96 -13.08
CA SER A 659 39.59 5.37 -13.43
C SER A 659 38.39 6.25 -13.09
N GLY A 660 38.55 7.57 -13.21
CA GLY A 660 37.50 8.53 -12.86
C GLY A 660 37.80 9.93 -13.37
N SER A 661 36.73 10.67 -13.64
CA SER A 661 36.73 12.04 -14.13
C SER A 661 35.90 12.89 -13.16
N ALA A 662 36.48 14.02 -12.73
CA ALA A 662 35.95 14.89 -11.68
C ALA A 662 36.08 16.37 -12.10
N ALA A 663 35.55 16.69 -13.28
CA ALA A 663 35.66 18.02 -13.84
C ALA A 663 34.60 18.94 -13.24
N GLY A 664 35.05 20.02 -12.57
CA GLY A 664 34.15 20.87 -11.78
C GLY A 664 32.97 21.50 -12.53
N GLY A 665 31.91 21.75 -11.77
CA GLY A 665 30.67 22.38 -12.25
C GLY A 665 29.90 21.47 -13.22
N THR A 666 29.26 22.06 -14.24
CA THR A 666 28.47 21.29 -15.22
C THR A 666 29.31 20.73 -16.37
N THR A 667 30.62 20.55 -16.15
CA THR A 667 31.50 20.00 -17.18
C THR A 667 31.11 18.53 -17.43
N ILE A 668 31.18 18.08 -18.69
CA ILE A 668 30.84 16.69 -19.01
C ILE A 668 32.04 15.81 -18.69
N ASP A 669 31.88 14.92 -17.73
CA ASP A 669 32.85 13.91 -17.37
C ASP A 669 32.72 12.69 -18.27
N PHE A 670 33.84 12.05 -18.60
CA PHE A 670 33.80 10.75 -19.27
C PHE A 670 34.99 9.88 -18.90
N VAL A 671 34.80 8.57 -19.01
CA VAL A 671 35.86 7.56 -18.93
C VAL A 671 35.76 6.69 -20.18
N ALA A 672 36.90 6.51 -20.87
CA ALA A 672 37.02 5.74 -22.10
C ALA A 672 37.80 4.44 -21.85
N VAL A 673 37.39 3.35 -22.49
CA VAL A 673 38.01 2.02 -22.42
C VAL A 673 38.47 1.60 -23.81
N ASP A 674 39.75 1.24 -23.92
CA ASP A 674 40.38 0.74 -25.15
C ASP A 674 40.24 -0.78 -25.28
N SER A 675 39.11 -1.24 -25.83
CA SER A 675 38.92 -2.67 -26.09
C SER A 675 39.70 -3.17 -27.33
N ASN A 676 40.51 -2.33 -27.99
CA ASN A 676 41.52 -2.84 -28.94
C ASN A 676 42.69 -3.51 -28.21
N ARG A 677 42.89 -3.20 -26.92
CA ARG A 677 44.00 -3.71 -26.10
C ARG A 677 43.52 -4.50 -24.89
N ARG A 678 42.46 -4.02 -24.25
CA ARG A 678 41.82 -4.68 -23.11
C ARG A 678 40.79 -5.69 -23.62
N ALA A 679 40.74 -6.87 -23.00
CA ALA A 679 39.73 -7.87 -23.33
C ALA A 679 38.32 -7.32 -23.10
N LEU A 680 37.35 -7.83 -23.85
CA LEU A 680 35.94 -7.53 -23.61
C LEU A 680 35.54 -7.99 -22.22
N GLY A 681 34.76 -7.17 -21.52
CA GLY A 681 34.32 -7.47 -20.16
C GLY A 681 33.24 -6.50 -19.69
N ASP A 682 32.89 -6.67 -18.42
CA ASP A 682 31.91 -5.85 -17.72
C ASP A 682 32.58 -4.68 -17.02
N TYR A 683 31.88 -3.56 -16.99
CA TYR A 683 32.33 -2.33 -16.36
C TYR A 683 31.19 -1.70 -15.56
N TYR A 684 31.55 -1.10 -14.44
CA TYR A 684 30.57 -0.65 -13.45
C TYR A 684 30.75 0.83 -13.13
N PRO A 685 30.17 1.75 -13.92
CA PRO A 685 30.24 3.18 -13.64
C PRO A 685 29.54 3.54 -12.34
N ARG A 686 30.05 4.54 -11.63
CA ARG A 686 29.42 5.16 -10.47
C ARG A 686 29.38 6.66 -10.66
N VAL A 687 28.22 7.26 -10.41
CA VAL A 687 28.02 8.71 -10.42
C VAL A 687 27.84 9.19 -8.99
N THR A 688 28.62 10.19 -8.58
CA THR A 688 28.59 10.78 -7.23
C THR A 688 28.30 12.28 -7.29
N ASN A 689 27.55 12.79 -6.31
CA ASN A 689 27.32 14.23 -6.16
C ASN A 689 28.48 14.85 -5.35
N TRP A 690 29.27 15.73 -5.97
CA TRP A 690 30.32 16.49 -5.28
C TRP A 690 29.77 17.77 -4.65
N SER A 691 29.04 18.59 -5.44
CA SER A 691 28.41 19.82 -4.94
C SER A 691 27.24 20.32 -5.79
N GLY A 692 26.38 21.18 -5.25
CA GLY A 692 25.32 21.89 -6.00
C GLY A 692 24.08 21.06 -6.40
N GLY A 693 24.17 19.72 -6.47
CA GLY A 693 23.05 18.81 -6.73
C GLY A 693 22.35 19.00 -8.09
N GLY A 694 21.38 18.12 -8.37
CA GLY A 694 20.56 18.15 -9.58
C GLY A 694 20.62 16.85 -10.38
N GLY A 695 19.62 16.65 -11.24
CA GLY A 695 19.59 15.53 -12.16
C GLY A 695 20.67 15.63 -13.25
N TYR A 696 20.86 14.55 -13.98
CA TYR A 696 21.91 14.44 -15.00
C TYR A 696 21.50 13.51 -16.13
N ARG A 697 22.32 13.49 -17.18
CA ARG A 697 22.27 12.47 -18.24
C ARG A 697 23.52 11.62 -18.18
N VAL A 698 23.38 10.32 -18.40
CA VAL A 698 24.52 9.39 -18.56
C VAL A 698 24.32 8.56 -19.81
N GLU A 699 25.37 8.35 -20.58
CA GLU A 699 25.29 7.59 -21.83
C GLU A 699 26.55 6.74 -22.00
N LEU A 700 26.35 5.52 -22.48
CA LEU A 700 27.41 4.67 -23.02
C LEU A 700 27.43 4.80 -24.55
N ALA A 701 28.58 5.15 -25.11
CA ALA A 701 28.85 5.06 -26.53
C ALA A 701 29.86 3.94 -26.80
N GLN A 702 29.49 2.96 -27.62
CA GLN A 702 30.38 1.90 -28.10
C GLN A 702 29.96 1.40 -29.48
N GLY A 703 30.84 0.70 -30.20
CA GLY A 703 30.47 0.06 -31.46
C GLY A 703 31.62 0.00 -32.47
N GLY A 704 31.36 -0.64 -33.61
CA GLY A 704 32.35 -0.82 -34.68
C GLY A 704 32.54 0.34 -35.65
N ALA A 705 32.09 1.56 -35.30
CA ALA A 705 32.14 2.69 -36.21
C ALA A 705 33.55 3.30 -36.26
N VAL A 706 34.11 3.34 -37.47
CA VAL A 706 35.48 3.84 -37.73
C VAL A 706 35.44 5.20 -38.44
N LEU A 707 36.32 6.11 -38.04
CA LEU A 707 36.62 7.36 -38.76
C LEU A 707 37.80 7.13 -39.73
N SER A 708 37.47 6.95 -41.00
CA SER A 708 38.44 6.93 -42.11
C SER A 708 38.85 8.34 -42.54
N VAL A 709 39.87 8.45 -43.40
CA VAL A 709 40.22 9.73 -44.07
C VAL A 709 38.98 10.27 -44.80
N GLY A 710 38.72 11.57 -44.66
CA GLY A 710 37.52 12.23 -45.16
C GLY A 710 36.61 12.70 -44.02
N SER A 711 35.32 12.82 -44.30
CA SER A 711 34.33 13.33 -43.34
C SER A 711 33.16 12.36 -43.19
N SER A 712 32.59 12.30 -42.00
CA SER A 712 31.38 11.54 -41.66
C SER A 712 30.40 12.42 -40.90
N THR A 713 29.11 12.16 -41.09
CA THR A 713 28.06 12.84 -40.33
C THR A 713 27.72 12.04 -39.09
N ILE A 714 27.62 12.73 -37.95
CA ILE A 714 27.14 12.18 -36.69
C ILE A 714 25.91 12.96 -36.26
N SER A 715 24.80 12.27 -35.99
CA SER A 715 23.60 12.88 -35.45
C SER A 715 23.55 12.68 -33.94
N MET A 716 23.37 13.78 -33.19
CA MET A 716 23.17 13.76 -31.75
C MET A 716 21.92 14.57 -31.39
N GLY A 717 20.92 13.90 -30.86
CA GLY A 717 19.70 14.51 -30.35
C GLY A 717 19.94 15.22 -29.02
N THR A 718 18.89 15.87 -28.50
CA THR A 718 18.96 16.68 -27.27
C THR A 718 19.44 15.91 -26.04
N ASN A 719 19.20 14.60 -26.00
CA ASN A 719 19.58 13.74 -24.87
C ASN A 719 20.91 13.03 -25.07
N ASN A 720 21.45 12.97 -26.30
CA ASN A 720 22.76 12.36 -26.53
C ASN A 720 23.84 13.25 -25.92
N VAL A 721 24.76 12.61 -25.22
CA VAL A 721 25.90 13.17 -24.49
C VAL A 721 27.20 12.91 -25.25
N VAL A 722 27.39 11.70 -25.79
CA VAL A 722 28.69 11.26 -26.31
C VAL A 722 28.58 10.34 -27.52
N THR A 723 29.60 10.38 -28.36
CA THR A 723 29.84 9.41 -29.43
C THR A 723 31.34 9.11 -29.53
N VAL A 724 31.67 7.90 -29.99
CA VAL A 724 33.06 7.46 -30.15
C VAL A 724 33.27 6.82 -31.53
N ARG A 725 34.43 7.08 -32.13
CA ARG A 725 34.89 6.45 -33.37
C ARG A 725 36.32 5.98 -33.21
N ASP A 726 36.62 4.80 -33.71
CA ASP A 726 38.01 4.36 -33.81
C ASP A 726 38.66 4.95 -35.06
N THR A 727 39.92 5.32 -34.98
CA THR A 727 40.68 5.74 -36.16
C THR A 727 42.09 5.21 -36.11
N TYR A 728 42.52 4.55 -37.20
CA TYR A 728 43.89 4.06 -37.29
C TYR A 728 44.81 5.22 -37.65
N LEU A 729 45.78 5.50 -36.79
CA LEU A 729 46.80 6.52 -37.00
C LEU A 729 48.18 5.88 -37.09
N THR A 730 49.05 6.44 -37.94
CA THR A 730 50.42 5.95 -38.16
C THR A 730 51.41 6.80 -37.37
N ALA A 731 52.33 6.14 -36.65
CA ALA A 731 53.40 6.82 -35.92
C ALA A 731 54.19 7.78 -36.82
N GLY A 732 54.43 8.99 -36.34
CA GLY A 732 55.18 10.03 -37.03
C GLY A 732 54.43 10.76 -38.15
N VAL A 733 53.19 10.37 -38.49
CA VAL A 733 52.38 11.05 -39.51
C VAL A 733 51.41 12.03 -38.84
N PRO A 734 51.58 13.35 -39.01
CA PRO A 734 50.64 14.33 -38.47
C PRO A 734 49.25 14.12 -39.05
N VAL A 735 48.22 14.19 -38.21
CA VAL A 735 46.81 14.11 -38.61
C VAL A 735 46.04 15.30 -38.07
N THR A 736 45.04 15.73 -38.81
CA THR A 736 44.08 16.75 -38.33
C THR A 736 42.71 16.13 -38.17
N LEU A 737 42.17 16.23 -36.97
CA LEU A 737 40.81 15.81 -36.63
C LEU A 737 39.98 17.06 -36.38
N SER A 738 38.76 17.12 -36.93
CA SER A 738 37.87 18.26 -36.69
C SER A 738 36.43 17.82 -36.54
N VAL A 739 35.70 18.46 -35.64
CA VAL A 739 34.24 18.34 -35.56
C VAL A 739 33.60 19.71 -35.77
N ALA A 740 32.78 19.82 -36.81
CA ALA A 740 32.05 21.04 -37.14
C ALA A 740 30.56 20.86 -36.83
N ALA A 741 29.99 21.79 -36.06
CA ALA A 741 28.56 21.90 -35.89
C ALA A 741 27.87 22.25 -37.23
N THR A 742 26.69 21.69 -37.49
CA THR A 742 25.92 22.04 -38.69
C THR A 742 24.95 23.20 -38.46
N ASN A 743 24.80 23.65 -37.21
CA ASN A 743 24.03 24.83 -36.83
C ASN A 743 24.67 25.59 -35.65
N ALA A 744 24.28 26.85 -35.48
CA ALA A 744 24.88 27.75 -34.48
C ALA A 744 24.50 27.43 -33.02
N GLY A 745 23.50 26.58 -32.77
CA GLY A 745 23.07 26.20 -31.42
C GLY A 745 23.79 24.98 -30.84
N GLN A 746 24.61 24.31 -31.65
CA GLN A 746 25.36 23.11 -31.28
C GLN A 746 26.76 23.48 -30.77
N ASP A 747 27.16 22.92 -29.64
CA ASP A 747 28.50 23.07 -29.06
C ASP A 747 29.09 21.67 -28.86
N ALA A 748 30.21 21.39 -29.53
CA ALA A 748 30.91 20.12 -29.45
C ALA A 748 32.22 20.28 -28.68
N GLU A 749 32.68 19.19 -28.08
CA GLU A 749 34.07 19.07 -27.67
C GLU A 749 34.67 17.84 -28.34
N LEU A 750 35.95 17.93 -28.69
CA LEU A 750 36.69 16.88 -29.38
C LEU A 750 37.86 16.39 -28.52
N PHE A 751 37.99 15.07 -28.38
CA PHE A 751 39.10 14.44 -27.67
C PHE A 751 39.67 13.31 -28.50
N LEU A 752 40.99 13.13 -28.40
CA LEU A 752 41.71 11.99 -28.94
C LEU A 752 42.28 11.15 -27.79
N MET A 753 41.92 9.87 -27.77
CA MET A 753 42.38 8.88 -26.79
C MET A 753 43.50 8.04 -27.39
N GLY A 754 44.63 7.94 -26.68
CA GLY A 754 45.80 7.21 -27.14
C GLY A 754 45.67 5.70 -26.89
N SER A 755 46.10 4.89 -27.87
CA SER A 755 46.22 3.43 -27.73
C SER A 755 47.69 3.01 -27.77
N ASP A 756 48.22 2.52 -26.65
CA ASP A 756 49.59 2.05 -26.53
C ASP A 756 49.68 0.71 -25.76
N ALA A 757 50.87 0.14 -25.67
CA ALA A 757 51.07 -1.16 -25.02
C ALA A 757 51.05 -1.10 -23.47
N ASN A 758 51.01 0.10 -22.88
CA ASN A 758 50.98 0.27 -21.44
C ASN A 758 49.56 0.06 -20.93
N SER A 759 49.33 -1.03 -20.20
CA SER A 759 48.02 -1.39 -19.66
C SER A 759 47.43 -0.35 -18.70
N ALA A 760 48.27 0.49 -18.08
CA ALA A 760 47.83 1.62 -17.26
C ALA A 760 47.09 2.70 -18.06
N THR A 761 47.14 2.66 -19.40
CA THR A 761 46.54 3.67 -20.27
C THR A 761 45.36 3.15 -21.10
N TRP A 762 44.99 1.89 -20.95
CA TRP A 762 43.84 1.31 -21.65
C TRP A 762 42.50 1.80 -21.12
N ILE A 763 42.50 2.48 -19.98
CA ILE A 763 41.34 3.19 -19.45
C ILE A 763 41.78 4.61 -19.13
N ARG A 764 41.08 5.59 -19.69
CA ARG A 764 41.47 7.00 -19.60
C ARG A 764 40.27 7.87 -19.24
N PRO A 765 40.39 8.76 -18.25
CA PRO A 765 39.38 9.78 -18.01
C PRO A 765 39.52 10.90 -19.05
N ARG A 766 38.58 11.85 -19.03
CA ARG A 766 38.62 13.07 -19.86
C ARG A 766 39.98 13.77 -19.88
N SER A 767 40.60 13.95 -18.71
CA SER A 767 41.91 14.60 -18.57
C SER A 767 43.09 13.76 -19.09
N GLY A 768 42.88 12.47 -19.36
CA GLY A 768 43.87 11.55 -19.91
C GLY A 768 43.91 11.46 -21.44
N ALA A 769 43.12 12.29 -22.14
CA ALA A 769 43.17 12.42 -23.59
C ALA A 769 44.56 12.90 -24.05
N VAL A 770 45.08 12.33 -25.15
CA VAL A 770 46.39 12.73 -25.70
C VAL A 770 46.33 14.05 -26.46
N ALA A 771 45.14 14.48 -26.86
CA ALA A 771 44.84 15.80 -27.38
C ALA A 771 43.35 16.14 -27.17
N SER A 772 43.02 17.42 -27.07
CA SER A 772 41.64 17.89 -26.95
C SER A 772 41.45 19.27 -27.58
N ALA A 773 40.22 19.57 -27.99
CA ALA A 773 39.75 20.88 -28.44
C ALA A 773 38.33 21.11 -27.88
N THR A 774 38.19 22.12 -27.00
CA THR A 774 37.01 22.34 -26.13
C THR A 774 36.59 23.81 -26.04
N ALA A 775 37.28 24.69 -26.77
CA ALA A 775 37.26 26.14 -26.55
C ALA A 775 36.59 26.94 -27.68
N GLY A 776 36.15 26.28 -28.75
CA GLY A 776 35.49 26.92 -29.89
C GLY A 776 34.12 27.48 -29.53
N GLY A 777 33.36 26.80 -28.67
CA GLY A 777 32.01 27.19 -28.27
C GLY A 777 30.96 26.93 -29.37
N ALA A 778 29.73 27.39 -29.12
CA ALA A 778 28.58 27.08 -29.98
C ALA A 778 28.76 27.53 -31.44
N GLY A 779 28.52 26.60 -32.37
CA GLY A 779 28.65 26.80 -33.81
C GLY A 779 30.08 26.77 -34.35
N ALA A 780 31.10 26.74 -33.49
CA ALA A 780 32.49 26.71 -33.91
C ALA A 780 32.96 25.29 -34.23
N THR A 781 34.02 25.21 -35.05
CA THR A 781 34.71 23.95 -35.33
C THR A 781 35.79 23.71 -34.29
N GLU A 782 35.73 22.57 -33.62
CA GLU A 782 36.83 22.10 -32.77
C GLU A 782 37.85 21.36 -33.65
N THR A 783 39.14 21.68 -33.51
CA THR A 783 40.22 21.11 -34.33
C THR A 783 41.40 20.65 -33.48
N ILE A 784 41.84 19.41 -33.71
CA ILE A 784 43.05 18.83 -33.13
C ILE A 784 44.05 18.55 -34.26
N THR A 785 45.29 19.01 -34.11
CA THR A 785 46.43 18.52 -34.88
C THR A 785 47.32 17.69 -33.96
N PHE A 786 47.58 16.43 -34.34
CA PHE A 786 48.32 15.49 -33.50
C PHE A 786 49.27 14.64 -34.34
N THR A 787 50.47 14.38 -33.83
CA THR A 787 51.43 13.45 -34.43
C THR A 787 51.54 12.22 -33.52
N PRO A 788 50.99 11.07 -33.92
CA PRO A 788 51.04 9.84 -33.13
C PRO A 788 52.48 9.39 -32.88
N THR A 789 52.78 8.94 -31.67
CA THR A 789 54.06 8.31 -31.34
C THR A 789 54.05 6.80 -31.57
N VAL A 790 52.86 6.20 -31.65
CA VAL A 790 52.64 4.77 -31.86
C VAL A 790 51.56 4.59 -32.93
N SER A 791 51.75 3.62 -33.83
CA SER A 791 50.72 3.23 -34.81
C SER A 791 49.65 2.37 -34.14
N GLY A 792 48.37 2.68 -34.33
CA GLY A 792 47.28 1.92 -33.72
C GLY A 792 45.91 2.56 -33.88
N TRP A 793 44.91 1.95 -33.24
CA TRP A 793 43.52 2.43 -33.21
C TRP A 793 43.33 3.41 -32.05
N TYR A 794 43.22 4.69 -32.38
CA TYR A 794 42.95 5.77 -31.42
C TYR A 794 41.43 6.00 -31.31
N GLY A 795 40.98 6.39 -30.12
CA GLY A 795 39.57 6.71 -29.88
C GLY A 795 39.31 8.19 -30.12
N VAL A 796 38.44 8.52 -31.06
CA VAL A 796 37.95 9.89 -31.29
C VAL A 796 36.63 10.05 -30.55
N VAL A 797 36.64 10.82 -29.48
CA VAL A 797 35.47 11.08 -28.64
C VAL A 797 34.93 12.46 -28.98
N VAL A 798 33.63 12.53 -29.30
CA VAL A 798 32.93 13.78 -29.48
C VAL A 798 31.85 13.90 -28.41
N ILE A 799 31.87 15.01 -27.68
CA ILE A 799 30.90 15.32 -26.63
C ILE A 799 29.90 16.34 -27.17
N ASN A 800 28.61 16.11 -26.93
CA ASN A 800 27.54 17.07 -27.22
C ASN A 800 27.32 17.99 -26.01
N LYS A 801 28.12 19.05 -25.91
CA LYS A 801 28.08 20.01 -24.81
C LYS A 801 26.76 20.77 -24.78
N ALA A 802 26.28 21.25 -25.93
CA ALA A 802 24.98 21.88 -26.05
C ALA A 802 24.35 21.68 -27.43
N GLY A 803 23.02 21.85 -27.50
CA GLY A 803 22.26 21.77 -28.74
C GLY A 803 21.94 20.35 -29.21
N SER A 804 21.31 20.26 -30.38
CA SER A 804 20.99 19.02 -31.07
C SER A 804 21.08 19.21 -32.58
N GLY A 805 21.33 18.12 -33.30
CA GLY A 805 21.47 18.13 -34.76
C GLY A 805 22.64 17.27 -35.24
N ASN A 806 23.18 17.63 -36.40
CA ASN A 806 24.28 16.92 -37.03
C ASN A 806 25.63 17.60 -36.74
N TYR A 807 26.67 16.79 -36.62
CA TYR A 807 28.06 17.20 -36.61
C TYR A 807 28.76 16.57 -37.81
N THR A 808 29.69 17.30 -38.43
CA THR A 808 30.60 16.75 -39.43
C THR A 808 31.94 16.45 -38.76
N LEU A 809 32.22 15.16 -38.55
CA LEU A 809 33.49 14.68 -37.99
C LEU A 809 34.43 14.29 -39.15
N SER A 810 35.60 14.90 -39.19
CA SER A 810 36.57 14.75 -40.28
C SER A 810 37.95 14.35 -39.79
N ARG A 811 38.66 13.62 -40.65
CA ARG A 811 40.08 13.30 -40.53
C ARG A 811 40.78 13.66 -41.84
N ALA A 812 41.78 14.55 -41.76
CA ALA A 812 42.66 14.94 -42.86
C ALA A 812 44.09 14.43 -42.63
#